data_AF-A0AAX0YW91-F1
#
_entry.id   AF-A0AAX0YW91-F1
#
_cell.length_a   1.000
_cell.length_b   1.000
_cell.length_c   1.000
_cell.angle_alpha   90.00
_cell.angle_beta   90.00
_cell.angle_gamma   90.00
#
_symmetry.space_group_name_H-M   'P 1'
#
loop_
_entity.id
_entity.type
_entity.pdbx_description
1 polymer ?
#
loop_
_entity_poly.entity_id
_entity_poly.type
_entity_poly.pdbx_seq_one_letter_code
_entity_poly.pdbx_strand_id
1 'polypeptide(L)'
;MTDTPRYVNELHCHTVLPHSYASKMNKTIEGVIHKFSYATKRRRIKAMQNFLSFCAEAHINIKCGTDVQMAFSAWQEFHFSGIDGQNKSASTIISDASALRSLLLQLTHKSVEGLPSVNGMPELLRLSSAVFSHIDSNKSKFLGCVNFASESTNSLTLELETDHNTFIENLVTSMRKHRDVIYRVSIQYLKDARGRHEFAQEVVAKIGRDRFESSDLQHPTQTGKGTGQQLSLFSIHLADGECGYSNLIAYLYHCHDGLIKDFTGSNNHLSRFTDMYELREHFGISTLSAVAACNIIITESGINVDSLRRLTLTAQGSMSSFFESKPNGFIIRYHKPRARKIINRSLKHQNSDDNYIKVAFDYLVDATSLHRSKLIGKPAQTLFISDSIIEHGAPSAMSDLAFKGGFLRLLKKARELITANPNWCEGVTVECINEVLAHNPSAKKIRVTEGILRWFDSGGIPAVAAEYLGNTETVAINNYLPRELQLAVYTQRVRRFQHVLIASATNGQEYQLEALDFKNETELSEYISRLDSRVPHWRTVIDRLSQDPDKKKNTLTIADKVVLDICPESVALMRACYEIHLNRFKKNTERIDNIDELSIVYQSLIAYLNENPDRQLSRCIQKGDRLYECKTNNYDEVNLNITREKIDGSN
;
A
#
# COMPACT_ATOMS: atom_id res chain seq x y z
N MET A 1 18.37 42.06 43.71
CA MET A 1 16.91 42.30 43.81
C MET A 1 16.22 41.28 42.94
N THR A 2 15.78 40.17 43.53
CA THR A 2 15.17 39.04 42.82
C THR A 2 13.68 39.28 42.69
N ASP A 3 13.21 39.63 41.49
CA ASP A 3 11.79 39.75 41.17
C ASP A 3 11.08 38.42 41.47
N THR A 4 10.29 38.39 42.54
CA THR A 4 9.28 37.36 42.78
C THR A 4 8.23 37.47 41.67
N PRO A 5 7.85 36.37 40.99
CA PRO A 5 6.85 36.42 39.93
C PRO A 5 5.53 36.87 40.53
N ARG A 6 5.14 38.12 40.26
CA ARG A 6 3.99 38.78 40.88
C ARG A 6 2.68 38.20 40.33
N TYR A 7 1.80 37.92 41.28
CA TYR A 7 0.34 37.75 41.29
C TYR A 7 -0.43 37.81 39.97
N VAL A 8 -1.50 37.01 39.90
CA VAL A 8 -2.46 37.12 38.80
C VAL A 8 -3.29 38.40 38.99
N ASN A 9 -3.70 39.03 37.88
CA ASN A 9 -4.43 40.30 37.89
C ASN A 9 -5.76 40.19 38.65
N GLU A 10 -5.86 40.88 39.79
CA GLU A 10 -7.03 40.86 40.67
C GLU A 10 -8.29 41.40 40.01
N LEU A 11 -8.15 42.37 39.09
CA LEU A 11 -9.28 42.89 38.33
C LEU A 11 -9.90 41.80 37.44
N HIS A 12 -9.07 41.04 36.71
CA HIS A 12 -9.54 39.92 35.88
C HIS A 12 -10.14 38.82 36.75
N CYS A 13 -9.54 38.51 37.91
CA CYS A 13 -10.10 37.56 38.87
C CYS A 13 -11.52 37.95 39.31
N HIS A 14 -11.75 39.21 39.70
CA HIS A 14 -13.06 39.69 40.14
C HIS A 14 -14.09 39.80 39.02
N THR A 15 -13.63 39.91 37.77
CA THR A 15 -14.52 39.95 36.59
C THR A 15 -14.98 38.53 36.19
N VAL A 16 -14.10 37.53 36.33
CA VAL A 16 -14.34 36.15 35.86
C VAL A 16 -14.92 35.23 36.95
N LEU A 17 -14.59 35.48 38.22
CA LEU A 17 -14.88 34.59 39.35
C LEU A 17 -15.77 35.25 40.40
N PRO A 18 -16.62 34.47 41.11
CA PRO A 18 -17.31 34.93 42.30
C PRO A 18 -16.33 35.49 43.35
N HIS A 19 -16.78 36.49 44.11
CA HIS A 19 -15.97 37.17 45.13
C HIS A 19 -15.32 36.19 46.14
N SER A 20 -16.02 35.10 46.46
CA SER A 20 -15.54 34.03 47.35
C SER A 20 -14.25 33.33 46.87
N TYR A 21 -14.01 33.28 45.56
CA TYR A 21 -12.80 32.70 44.97
C TYR A 21 -11.80 33.79 44.57
N ALA A 22 -12.27 34.90 43.99
CA ALA A 22 -11.42 35.99 43.51
C ALA A 22 -10.56 36.60 44.64
N SER A 23 -11.16 36.87 45.80
CA SER A 23 -10.49 37.52 46.95
C SER A 23 -9.34 36.69 47.57
N LYS A 24 -9.33 35.37 47.36
CA LYS A 24 -8.32 34.46 47.89
C LYS A 24 -7.42 33.83 46.84
N MET A 25 -7.65 34.10 45.54
CA MET A 25 -7.00 33.41 44.42
C MET A 25 -5.47 33.45 44.50
N ASN A 26 -4.89 34.64 44.71
CA ASN A 26 -3.45 34.81 44.78
C ASN A 26 -2.82 34.04 45.94
N LYS A 27 -3.43 34.10 47.13
CA LYS A 27 -2.99 33.35 48.32
C LYS A 27 -3.10 31.84 48.11
N THR A 28 -4.16 31.38 47.46
CA THR A 28 -4.36 29.95 47.18
C THR A 28 -3.37 29.43 46.14
N ILE A 29 -3.09 30.21 45.09
CA ILE A 29 -2.06 29.86 44.10
C ILE A 29 -0.69 29.73 44.77
N GLU A 30 -0.28 30.69 45.60
CA GLU A 30 0.97 30.64 46.36
C GLU A 30 1.08 29.35 47.19
N GLY A 31 0.01 29.02 47.93
CA GLY A 31 -0.06 27.80 48.73
C GLY A 31 0.09 26.51 47.90
N VAL A 32 -0.41 26.49 46.67
CA VAL A 32 -0.34 25.32 45.78
C VAL A 32 1.02 25.18 45.10
N ILE A 33 1.64 26.31 44.71
CA ILE A 33 2.85 26.29 43.89
C ILE A 33 4.17 26.40 44.67
N HIS A 34 4.13 26.65 45.99
CA HIS A 34 5.32 26.87 46.83
C HIS A 34 6.39 25.77 46.68
N LYS A 35 5.98 24.53 46.45
CA LYS A 35 6.83 23.34 46.30
C LYS A 35 7.60 23.24 44.98
N PHE A 36 7.30 24.07 43.99
CA PHE A 36 7.94 23.98 42.67
C PHE A 36 9.14 24.92 42.51
N SER A 37 10.00 24.62 41.53
CA SER A 37 11.14 25.49 41.16
C SER A 37 10.67 26.88 40.72
N TYR A 38 11.56 27.88 40.79
CA TYR A 38 11.25 29.26 40.38
C TYR A 38 10.74 29.34 38.93
N ALA A 39 11.38 28.63 37.99
CA ALA A 39 10.98 28.62 36.58
C ALA A 39 9.57 28.02 36.40
N THR A 40 9.25 26.94 37.11
CA THR A 40 7.93 26.31 37.07
C THR A 40 6.85 27.20 37.70
N LYS A 41 7.14 27.89 38.80
CA LYS A 41 6.24 28.86 39.44
C LYS A 41 5.88 29.98 38.46
N ARG A 42 6.89 30.60 37.84
CA ARG A 42 6.71 31.68 36.87
C ARG A 42 5.86 31.25 35.67
N ARG A 43 6.08 30.04 35.13
CA ARG A 43 5.28 29.50 34.01
C ARG A 43 3.81 29.29 34.38
N ARG A 44 3.54 28.71 35.55
CA ARG A 44 2.17 28.46 36.04
C ARG A 44 1.39 29.77 36.26
N ILE A 45 2.03 30.77 36.87
CA ILE A 45 1.43 32.10 37.08
C ILE A 45 1.12 32.75 35.73
N LYS A 46 2.07 32.76 34.80
CA LYS A 46 1.88 33.32 33.46
C LYS A 46 0.72 32.65 32.72
N ALA A 47 0.67 31.31 32.72
CA ALA A 47 -0.39 30.58 32.06
C ALA A 47 -1.77 30.84 32.70
N MET A 48 -1.83 30.96 34.03
CA MET A 48 -3.06 31.32 34.75
C MET A 48 -3.52 32.75 34.44
N GLN A 49 -2.59 33.68 34.33
CA GLN A 49 -2.89 35.06 33.96
C GLN A 49 -3.45 35.15 32.54
N ASN A 50 -2.84 34.46 31.58
CA ASN A 50 -3.36 34.39 30.20
C ASN A 50 -4.76 33.77 30.17
N PHE A 51 -4.98 32.71 30.95
CA PHE A 51 -6.29 32.08 31.08
C PHE A 51 -7.37 33.03 31.61
N LEU A 52 -7.08 33.78 32.67
CA LEU A 52 -8.03 34.72 33.25
C LEU A 52 -8.26 35.94 32.37
N SER A 53 -7.24 36.45 31.66
CA SER A 53 -7.43 37.48 30.64
C SER A 53 -8.33 37.01 29.51
N PHE A 54 -8.10 35.81 28.97
CA PHE A 54 -8.96 35.20 27.96
C PHE A 54 -10.41 35.09 28.43
N CYS A 55 -10.63 34.60 29.66
CA CYS A 55 -11.99 34.51 30.21
C CYS A 55 -12.64 35.89 30.35
N ALA A 56 -11.89 36.91 30.77
CA ALA A 56 -12.40 38.27 30.91
C ALA A 56 -12.77 38.90 29.57
N GLU A 57 -11.90 38.76 28.55
CA GLU A 57 -12.10 39.26 27.19
C GLU A 57 -13.26 38.54 26.48
N ALA A 58 -13.39 37.23 26.68
CA ALA A 58 -14.50 36.42 26.14
C ALA A 58 -15.79 36.50 26.98
N HIS A 59 -15.83 37.34 28.02
CA HIS A 59 -16.96 37.49 28.94
C HIS A 59 -17.46 36.17 29.58
N ILE A 60 -16.53 35.25 29.86
CA ILE A 60 -16.80 33.95 30.50
C ILE A 60 -16.83 34.11 32.02
N ASN A 61 -17.96 33.78 32.63
CA ASN A 61 -18.16 33.79 34.08
C ASN A 61 -18.14 32.38 34.66
N ILE A 62 -17.15 32.06 35.51
CA ILE A 62 -16.96 30.73 36.09
C ILE A 62 -17.71 30.65 37.43
N LYS A 63 -18.87 29.99 37.46
CA LYS A 63 -19.69 29.84 38.68
C LYS A 63 -19.63 28.43 39.28
N CYS A 64 -19.46 27.42 38.43
CA CYS A 64 -19.42 26.03 38.82
C CYS A 64 -18.26 25.27 38.17
N GLY A 65 -18.06 24.02 38.57
CA GLY A 65 -16.93 23.22 38.10
C GLY A 65 -16.95 22.97 36.59
N THR A 66 -18.13 22.76 36.00
CA THR A 66 -18.28 22.57 34.55
C THR A 66 -17.82 23.81 33.77
N ASP A 67 -18.00 25.01 34.32
CA ASP A 67 -17.53 26.25 33.69
C ASP A 67 -16.00 26.30 33.63
N VAL A 68 -15.30 25.77 34.65
CA VAL A 68 -13.84 25.67 34.64
C VAL A 68 -13.36 24.74 33.51
N GLN A 69 -14.06 23.61 33.30
CA GLN A 69 -13.74 22.65 32.24
C GLN A 69 -13.99 23.25 30.86
N MET A 70 -15.14 23.91 30.66
CA MET A 70 -15.49 24.55 29.40
C MET A 70 -14.55 25.71 29.08
N ALA A 71 -14.28 26.59 30.05
CA ALA A 71 -13.36 27.71 29.89
C ALA A 71 -11.95 27.23 29.54
N PHE A 72 -11.48 26.15 30.20
CA PHE A 72 -10.18 25.56 29.88
C PHE A 72 -10.14 24.99 28.45
N SER A 73 -11.20 24.31 28.01
CA SER A 73 -11.28 23.76 26.64
C SER A 73 -11.27 24.86 25.59
N ALA A 74 -12.07 25.91 25.77
CA ALA A 74 -12.12 27.07 24.88
C ALA A 74 -10.78 27.83 24.87
N TRP A 75 -10.13 27.96 26.04
CA TRP A 75 -8.81 28.56 26.13
C TRP A 75 -7.76 27.73 25.38
N GLN A 76 -7.84 26.40 25.43
CA GLN A 76 -6.94 25.54 24.65
C GLN A 76 -7.16 25.77 23.15
N GLU A 77 -8.38 25.86 22.65
CA GLU A 77 -8.62 26.18 21.23
C GLU A 77 -8.03 27.54 20.83
N PHE A 78 -8.21 28.56 21.68
CA PHE A 78 -7.64 29.89 21.45
C PHE A 78 -6.11 29.93 21.52
N HIS A 79 -5.52 29.27 22.52
CA HIS A 79 -4.07 29.20 22.73
C HIS A 79 -3.37 28.39 21.64
N PHE A 80 -4.07 27.44 21.00
CA PHE A 80 -3.55 26.60 19.93
C PHE A 80 -3.83 27.13 18.52
N SER A 81 -4.90 27.91 18.30
CA SER A 81 -5.26 28.52 17.00
C SER A 81 -4.40 29.72 16.59
N GLY A 82 -3.46 30.13 17.44
CA GLY A 82 -2.35 30.99 17.05
C GLY A 82 -2.52 32.49 17.32
N ILE A 83 -3.62 32.97 17.88
CA ILE A 83 -3.80 34.42 18.17
C ILE A 83 -2.84 34.91 19.29
N ASP A 84 -2.58 34.10 20.33
CA ASP A 84 -1.55 34.36 21.37
C ASP A 84 -0.21 33.62 21.08
N GLY A 85 -0.16 32.87 19.97
CA GLY A 85 0.88 31.87 19.66
C GLY A 85 1.88 32.25 18.58
N GLN A 86 1.68 33.35 17.82
CA GLN A 86 2.41 33.65 16.58
C GLN A 86 3.94 33.69 16.70
N ASN A 87 4.51 33.78 17.91
CA ASN A 87 5.96 33.82 18.15
C ASN A 87 6.47 32.77 19.17
N LYS A 88 5.68 31.75 19.54
CA LYS A 88 6.06 30.74 20.54
C LYS A 88 6.30 29.37 19.89
N SER A 89 7.35 28.66 20.31
CA SER A 89 7.60 27.29 19.84
C SER A 89 6.50 26.33 20.32
N ALA A 90 6.19 25.29 19.52
CA ALA A 90 5.22 24.26 19.89
C ALA A 90 5.48 23.64 21.28
N SER A 91 6.76 23.40 21.62
CA SER A 91 7.17 22.91 22.93
C SER A 91 6.81 23.86 24.09
N THR A 92 6.84 25.17 23.84
CA THR A 92 6.46 26.20 24.81
C THR A 92 4.94 26.25 24.99
N ILE A 93 4.19 26.20 23.89
CA ILE A 93 2.72 26.20 23.89
C ILE A 93 2.17 25.00 24.69
N ILE A 94 2.72 23.80 24.43
CA ILE A 94 2.36 22.57 25.15
C ILE A 94 2.73 22.65 26.63
N SER A 95 3.91 23.20 26.93
CA SER A 95 4.38 23.35 28.32
C SER A 95 3.49 24.32 29.12
N ASP A 96 3.02 25.40 28.50
CA ASP A 96 2.13 26.38 29.14
C ASP A 96 0.74 25.78 29.39
N ALA A 97 0.18 25.06 28.41
CA ALA A 97 -1.11 24.37 28.57
C ALA A 97 -1.05 23.29 29.66
N SER A 98 0.03 22.50 29.71
CA SER A 98 0.26 21.50 30.75
C SER A 98 0.41 22.12 32.14
N ALA A 99 1.15 23.24 32.23
CA ALA A 99 1.31 23.99 33.46
C ALA A 99 -0.04 24.53 33.98
N LEU A 100 -0.87 25.08 33.09
CA LEU A 100 -2.20 25.57 33.42
C LEU A 100 -3.11 24.44 33.89
N ARG A 101 -3.22 23.34 33.12
CA ARG A 101 -4.06 22.20 33.49
C ARG A 101 -3.71 21.64 34.86
N SER A 102 -2.42 21.49 35.13
CA SER A 102 -1.94 21.01 36.43
C SER A 102 -2.30 21.97 37.56
N LEU A 103 -2.26 23.28 37.33
CA LEU A 103 -2.66 24.29 38.31
C LEU A 103 -4.17 24.27 38.54
N LEU A 104 -4.98 24.24 37.48
CA LEU A 104 -6.45 24.19 37.57
C LEU A 104 -6.91 22.95 38.36
N LEU A 105 -6.36 21.77 38.05
CA LEU A 105 -6.65 20.53 38.79
C LEU A 105 -6.40 20.66 40.30
N GLN A 106 -5.34 21.39 40.69
CA GLN A 106 -5.02 21.61 42.09
C GLN A 106 -5.96 22.63 42.74
N LEU A 107 -6.33 23.69 42.02
CA LEU A 107 -7.25 24.73 42.52
C LEU A 107 -8.68 24.21 42.67
N THR A 108 -9.12 23.29 41.80
CA THR A 108 -10.44 22.65 41.86
C THR A 108 -10.51 21.47 42.82
N HIS A 109 -9.41 21.12 43.50
CA HIS A 109 -9.40 20.03 44.48
C HIS A 109 -10.21 20.43 45.73
N LYS A 110 -11.03 19.50 46.25
CA LYS A 110 -11.93 19.74 47.38
C LYS A 110 -11.23 20.27 48.64
N SER A 111 -9.97 19.93 48.86
CA SER A 111 -9.19 20.39 50.03
C SER A 111 -8.54 21.77 49.87
N VAL A 112 -8.51 22.32 48.66
CA VAL A 112 -7.84 23.60 48.33
C VAL A 112 -8.86 24.72 48.17
N GLU A 113 -10.05 24.39 47.65
CA GLU A 113 -11.18 25.31 47.46
C GLU A 113 -10.80 26.63 46.75
N GLY A 114 -9.84 26.58 45.82
CA GLY A 114 -9.39 27.74 45.04
C GLY A 114 -10.32 28.06 43.87
N LEU A 115 -10.96 27.05 43.31
CA LEU A 115 -11.97 27.11 42.26
C LEU A 115 -13.11 26.12 42.56
N PRO A 116 -14.28 26.25 41.91
CA PRO A 116 -15.36 25.26 42.02
C PRO A 116 -14.87 23.84 41.72
N SER A 117 -15.31 22.85 42.51
CA SER A 117 -14.79 21.48 42.40
C SER A 117 -15.23 20.76 41.14
N VAL A 118 -14.34 19.97 40.55
CA VAL A 118 -14.61 19.13 39.36
C VAL A 118 -14.21 17.68 39.59
N ASN A 119 -14.90 16.75 38.92
CA ASN A 119 -14.57 15.32 38.93
C ASN A 119 -13.39 14.97 38.00
N GLY A 120 -12.93 15.90 37.16
CA GLY A 120 -11.81 15.74 36.24
C GLY A 120 -11.57 17.02 35.43
N MET A 121 -10.46 17.12 34.71
CA MET A 121 -10.22 18.22 33.76
C MET A 121 -10.08 17.68 32.34
N PRO A 122 -10.59 18.41 31.33
CA PRO A 122 -10.40 18.06 29.92
C PRO A 122 -8.95 17.71 29.61
N GLU A 123 -8.75 16.79 28.66
CA GLU A 123 -7.41 16.38 28.26
C GLU A 123 -6.65 17.51 27.56
N LEU A 124 -5.33 17.42 27.55
CA LEU A 124 -4.52 18.39 26.84
C LEU A 124 -4.68 18.21 25.33
N LEU A 125 -5.13 19.24 24.62
CA LEU A 125 -4.87 19.35 23.19
C LEU A 125 -3.35 19.25 22.99
N ARG A 126 -2.92 18.45 22.01
CA ARG A 126 -1.50 18.25 21.71
C ARG A 126 -1.20 18.84 20.35
N LEU A 127 -0.31 19.84 20.32
CA LEU A 127 0.39 20.23 19.10
C LEU A 127 1.43 19.15 18.85
N SER A 128 1.30 18.42 17.75
CA SER A 128 2.38 17.54 17.32
C SER A 128 3.57 18.42 16.94
N SER A 129 4.76 18.18 17.51
CA SER A 129 6.01 18.76 16.99
C SER A 129 6.44 18.11 15.67
N ALA A 130 5.74 17.05 15.25
CA ALA A 130 5.90 16.35 13.99
C ALA A 130 4.69 16.64 13.12
N VAL A 131 4.54 17.88 12.70
CA VAL A 131 3.51 18.23 11.72
C VAL A 131 3.96 17.69 10.35
N PHE A 132 3.12 16.86 9.73
CA PHE A 132 3.34 16.35 8.38
C PHE A 132 3.02 17.47 7.39
N SER A 133 3.97 18.37 7.14
CA SER A 133 3.81 19.47 6.18
C SER A 133 4.16 19.04 4.74
N HIS A 134 5.14 18.14 4.56
CA HIS A 134 5.62 17.72 3.23
C HIS A 134 6.05 16.24 3.21
N ILE A 135 5.78 15.54 2.09
CA ILE A 135 6.24 14.16 1.85
C ILE A 135 7.77 14.08 1.87
N ASP A 136 8.44 15.14 1.43
CA ASP A 136 9.89 15.21 1.25
C ASP A 136 10.69 15.44 2.55
N SER A 137 10.07 16.05 3.57
CA SER A 137 10.76 16.39 4.83
C SER A 137 10.86 15.21 5.80
N ASN A 138 10.16 14.10 5.50
CA ASN A 138 10.01 13.00 6.41
C ASN A 138 10.91 11.82 6.03
N LYS A 139 11.83 11.45 6.93
CA LYS A 139 12.70 10.26 6.80
C LYS A 139 11.93 8.92 6.83
N SER A 140 10.60 8.95 6.87
CA SER A 140 9.68 7.80 6.89
C SER A 140 9.55 7.14 5.50
N LYS A 141 10.63 6.52 5.02
CA LYS A 141 10.70 5.37 4.08
C LYS A 141 9.41 5.07 3.26
N PHE A 142 9.06 5.87 2.27
CA PHE A 142 7.92 5.61 1.38
C PHE A 142 8.26 4.61 0.26
N LEU A 143 8.39 3.35 0.68
CA LEU A 143 8.21 2.13 -0.13
C LEU A 143 7.86 1.00 0.87
N GLY A 144 6.65 0.45 0.77
CA GLY A 144 6.24 -0.85 1.32
C GLY A 144 6.13 -1.04 2.82
N CYS A 145 6.55 -0.08 3.62
CA CYS A 145 6.19 0.01 5.04
C CYS A 145 6.17 1.48 5.34
N VAL A 146 5.01 2.12 5.18
CA VAL A 146 4.82 3.38 5.86
C VAL A 146 4.75 3.05 7.34
N ASN A 147 5.91 3.06 8.00
CA ASN A 147 5.91 3.21 9.44
C ASN A 147 5.52 4.66 9.67
N PHE A 148 4.21 4.91 9.76
CA PHE A 148 3.68 6.01 10.55
C PHE A 148 3.82 5.70 12.05
N ALA A 149 4.83 4.91 12.43
CA ALA A 149 5.20 4.67 13.81
C ALA A 149 5.74 5.98 14.37
N SER A 150 4.83 6.87 14.68
CA SER A 150 4.93 7.67 15.85
C SER A 150 5.20 6.72 17.01
N GLU A 151 6.03 7.16 17.94
CA GLU A 151 6.00 6.67 19.31
C GLU A 151 4.68 7.09 20.01
N SER A 152 3.61 7.39 19.24
CA SER A 152 2.35 7.94 19.70
C SER A 152 1.19 7.06 19.24
N THR A 153 0.29 6.74 20.16
CA THR A 153 -0.90 5.91 19.95
C THR A 153 -2.01 6.60 19.14
N ASN A 154 -1.70 7.59 18.28
CA ASN A 154 -2.69 8.51 17.71
C ASN A 154 -2.83 8.41 16.18
N SER A 155 -4.00 8.80 15.67
CA SER A 155 -4.37 8.74 14.25
C SER A 155 -3.73 9.84 13.41
N LEU A 156 -3.15 9.47 12.26
CA LEU A 156 -2.55 10.38 11.26
C LEU A 156 -3.49 11.48 10.76
N THR A 157 -4.81 11.25 10.78
CA THR A 157 -5.81 12.25 10.41
C THR A 157 -5.77 13.50 11.30
N LEU A 158 -5.20 13.39 12.51
CA LEU A 158 -5.07 14.49 13.46
C LEU A 158 -3.71 15.23 13.33
N GLU A 159 -2.82 14.79 12.44
CA GLU A 159 -1.44 15.30 12.32
C GLU A 159 -1.11 15.95 10.96
N LEU A 160 -2.09 16.09 10.07
CA LEU A 160 -1.93 16.66 8.72
C LEU A 160 -2.33 18.15 8.70
N GLU A 161 -1.46 19.02 8.18
CA GLU A 161 -1.76 20.43 7.85
C GLU A 161 -2.58 20.58 6.57
N THR A 162 -2.56 19.57 5.71
CA THR A 162 -3.22 19.55 4.39
C THR A 162 -4.50 18.71 4.41
N ASP A 163 -5.41 18.98 3.46
CA ASP A 163 -6.60 18.15 3.30
C ASP A 163 -6.21 16.68 3.16
N HIS A 164 -6.97 15.86 3.88
CA HIS A 164 -6.69 14.46 4.02
C HIS A 164 -6.71 13.70 2.68
N ASN A 165 -7.62 14.07 1.75
CA ASN A 165 -7.67 13.44 0.44
C ASN A 165 -6.44 13.80 -0.39
N THR A 166 -6.05 15.08 -0.39
CA THR A 166 -4.86 15.57 -1.08
C THR A 166 -3.59 14.86 -0.59
N PHE A 167 -3.45 14.66 0.72
CA PHE A 167 -2.32 13.92 1.28
C PHE A 167 -2.28 12.46 0.78
N ILE A 168 -3.41 11.76 0.82
CA ILE A 168 -3.50 10.36 0.38
C ILE A 168 -3.21 10.25 -1.12
N GLU A 169 -3.77 11.14 -1.93
CA GLU A 169 -3.55 11.16 -3.38
C GLU A 169 -2.07 11.37 -3.70
N ASN A 170 -1.42 12.31 -3.03
CA ASN A 170 0.02 12.54 -3.19
C ASN A 170 0.85 11.32 -2.72
N LEU A 171 0.48 10.71 -1.61
CA LEU A 171 1.13 9.50 -1.10
C LEU A 171 1.02 8.33 -2.08
N VAL A 172 -0.20 8.04 -2.58
CA VAL A 172 -0.45 6.96 -3.54
C VAL A 172 0.27 7.23 -4.85
N THR A 173 0.29 8.48 -5.31
CA THR A 173 1.01 8.90 -6.51
C THR A 173 2.51 8.68 -6.37
N SER A 174 3.10 9.08 -5.24
CA SER A 174 4.52 8.83 -4.94
C SER A 174 4.83 7.33 -4.87
N MET A 175 3.99 6.55 -4.18
CA MET A 175 4.12 5.09 -4.10
C MET A 175 4.10 4.42 -5.48
N ARG A 176 3.17 4.85 -6.35
CA ARG A 176 3.05 4.35 -7.73
C ARG A 176 4.28 4.72 -8.56
N LYS A 177 4.71 5.99 -8.51
CA LYS A 177 5.93 6.46 -9.18
C LYS A 177 7.16 5.64 -8.78
N HIS A 178 7.39 5.44 -7.48
CA HIS A 178 8.52 4.64 -6.99
C HIS A 178 8.45 3.17 -7.42
N ARG A 179 7.26 2.57 -7.38
CA ARG A 179 7.02 1.19 -7.85
C ARG A 179 7.33 1.08 -9.34
N ASP A 180 6.83 2.01 -10.14
CA ASP A 180 6.98 2.03 -11.60
C ASP A 180 8.44 2.20 -12.02
N VAL A 181 9.20 3.08 -11.36
CA VAL A 181 10.65 3.24 -11.61
C VAL A 181 11.38 1.92 -11.44
N ILE A 182 11.14 1.19 -10.34
CA ILE A 182 11.83 -0.07 -10.10
C ILE A 182 11.38 -1.14 -11.10
N TYR A 183 10.10 -1.19 -11.43
CA TYR A 183 9.56 -2.14 -12.39
C TYR A 183 10.14 -1.92 -13.80
N ARG A 184 10.14 -0.68 -14.30
CA ARG A 184 10.70 -0.32 -15.61
C ARG A 184 12.20 -0.57 -15.70
N VAL A 185 12.96 -0.17 -14.67
CA VAL A 185 14.41 -0.46 -14.59
C VAL A 185 14.66 -1.97 -14.64
N SER A 186 13.83 -2.76 -13.94
CA SER A 186 13.98 -4.22 -13.93
C SER A 186 13.66 -4.83 -15.30
N ILE A 187 12.62 -4.34 -15.98
CA ILE A 187 12.28 -4.77 -17.35
C ILE A 187 13.42 -4.47 -18.31
N GLN A 188 13.90 -3.22 -18.32
CA GLN A 188 14.93 -2.79 -19.25
C GLN A 188 16.25 -3.54 -19.01
N TYR A 189 16.67 -3.66 -17.75
CA TYR A 189 17.88 -4.40 -17.42
C TYR A 189 17.79 -5.88 -17.81
N LEU A 190 16.62 -6.50 -17.63
CA LEU A 190 16.40 -7.88 -18.05
C LEU A 190 16.45 -8.05 -19.57
N LYS A 191 15.93 -7.08 -20.34
CA LYS A 191 16.07 -7.06 -21.81
C LYS A 191 17.54 -7.04 -22.22
N ASP A 192 18.35 -6.19 -21.60
CA ASP A 192 19.79 -6.12 -21.88
C ASP A 192 20.49 -7.45 -21.52
N ALA A 193 20.19 -8.01 -20.35
CA ALA A 193 20.79 -9.27 -19.88
C ALA A 193 20.44 -10.44 -20.81
N ARG A 194 19.20 -10.46 -21.34
CA ARG A 194 18.79 -11.42 -22.35
C ARG A 194 19.54 -11.23 -23.67
N GLY A 195 19.68 -9.98 -24.13
CA GLY A 195 20.46 -9.66 -25.33
C GLY A 195 21.94 -10.08 -25.20
N ARG A 196 22.54 -9.93 -24.01
CA ARG A 196 23.89 -10.46 -23.71
C ARG A 196 23.94 -11.98 -23.85
N HIS A 197 22.95 -12.69 -23.30
CA HIS A 197 22.88 -14.14 -23.40
C HIS A 197 22.75 -14.62 -24.86
N GLU A 198 21.84 -14.01 -25.63
CA GLU A 198 21.63 -14.31 -27.06
C GLU A 198 22.90 -14.02 -27.88
N PHE A 199 23.56 -12.88 -27.63
CA PHE A 199 24.85 -12.55 -28.26
C PHE A 199 25.93 -13.62 -28.00
N ALA A 200 25.99 -14.19 -26.79
CA ALA A 200 26.95 -15.23 -26.48
C ALA A 200 26.70 -16.50 -27.29
N GLN A 201 25.44 -16.90 -27.46
CA GLN A 201 25.06 -18.05 -28.28
C GLN A 201 25.48 -17.86 -29.74
N GLU A 202 25.26 -16.66 -30.29
CA GLU A 202 25.69 -16.34 -31.66
C GLU A 202 27.22 -16.37 -31.83
N VAL A 203 27.95 -15.82 -30.87
CA VAL A 203 29.42 -15.76 -30.91
C VAL A 203 30.04 -17.16 -30.82
N VAL A 204 29.53 -18.00 -29.92
CA VAL A 204 30.00 -19.37 -29.72
C VAL A 204 29.74 -20.25 -30.95
N ALA A 205 28.65 -20.00 -31.67
CA ALA A 205 28.37 -20.70 -32.93
C ALA A 205 29.31 -20.27 -34.08
N LYS A 206 29.83 -19.03 -34.06
CA LYS A 206 30.70 -18.48 -35.10
C LYS A 206 32.18 -18.78 -34.87
N ILE A 207 32.64 -18.78 -33.61
CA ILE A 207 34.06 -18.92 -33.25
C ILE A 207 34.29 -20.31 -32.66
N GLY A 208 35.09 -21.12 -33.35
CA GLY A 208 35.46 -22.47 -32.94
C GLY A 208 36.55 -22.52 -31.85
N ARG A 209 36.67 -23.70 -31.22
CA ARG A 209 37.65 -23.98 -30.16
C ARG A 209 39.09 -23.98 -30.68
N ASP A 210 39.29 -24.30 -31.95
CA ASP A 210 40.57 -24.34 -32.68
C ASP A 210 41.34 -23.02 -32.57
N ARG A 211 40.61 -21.89 -32.50
CA ARG A 211 41.20 -20.55 -32.34
C ARG A 211 41.98 -20.37 -31.03
N PHE A 212 41.74 -21.22 -30.02
CA PHE A 212 42.28 -21.05 -28.67
C PHE A 212 43.30 -22.13 -28.26
N GLU A 213 43.78 -22.94 -29.20
CA GLU A 213 44.73 -24.02 -28.92
C GLU A 213 46.15 -23.53 -28.60
N SER A 214 46.50 -22.29 -29.00
CA SER A 214 47.80 -21.69 -28.68
C SER A 214 47.93 -21.40 -27.19
N SER A 215 49.01 -21.85 -26.55
CA SER A 215 49.29 -21.63 -25.12
C SER A 215 49.37 -20.16 -24.71
N ASP A 216 49.79 -19.30 -25.65
CA ASP A 216 50.15 -17.91 -25.37
C ASP A 216 48.98 -16.93 -25.63
N LEU A 217 47.87 -17.44 -26.21
CA LEU A 217 46.64 -16.70 -26.53
C LEU A 217 46.91 -15.41 -27.35
N GLN A 218 47.91 -15.47 -28.22
CA GLN A 218 48.29 -14.40 -29.15
C GLN A 218 47.69 -14.63 -30.53
N HIS A 219 47.39 -13.54 -31.22
CA HIS A 219 46.87 -13.57 -32.57
C HIS A 219 47.97 -14.04 -33.55
N PRO A 220 47.71 -15.01 -34.43
CA PRO A 220 48.75 -15.63 -35.25
C PRO A 220 49.42 -14.65 -36.24
N THR A 221 48.68 -13.66 -36.72
CA THR A 221 49.14 -12.77 -37.81
C THR A 221 49.16 -11.26 -37.48
N GLN A 222 48.48 -10.80 -36.44
CA GLN A 222 48.31 -9.37 -36.16
C GLN A 222 49.29 -8.91 -35.08
N THR A 223 49.98 -7.80 -35.33
CA THR A 223 51.01 -7.24 -34.43
C THR A 223 50.69 -5.82 -33.98
N GLY A 224 51.18 -5.46 -32.80
CA GLY A 224 51.03 -4.12 -32.23
C GLY A 224 51.85 -3.08 -33.00
N LYS A 225 51.25 -1.90 -33.22
CA LYS A 225 51.92 -0.78 -33.91
C LYS A 225 53.18 -0.36 -33.14
N GLY A 226 54.34 -0.52 -33.78
CA GLY A 226 55.63 -0.03 -33.29
C GLY A 226 56.43 -0.97 -32.38
N THR A 227 55.85 -2.08 -31.92
CA THR A 227 56.55 -3.04 -31.03
C THR A 227 56.91 -4.36 -31.70
N GLY A 228 56.24 -4.71 -32.80
CA GLY A 228 56.41 -6.01 -33.49
C GLY A 228 55.86 -7.21 -32.72
N GLN A 229 55.35 -7.00 -31.50
CA GLN A 229 54.76 -8.03 -30.66
C GLN A 229 53.38 -8.44 -31.20
N GLN A 230 53.07 -9.74 -31.21
CA GLN A 230 51.73 -10.22 -31.57
C GLN A 230 50.68 -9.68 -30.59
N LEU A 231 49.53 -9.26 -31.12
CA LEU A 231 48.41 -8.80 -30.31
C LEU A 231 47.81 -9.98 -29.54
N SER A 232 47.28 -9.71 -28.35
CA SER A 232 46.42 -10.69 -27.65
C SER A 232 45.15 -10.95 -28.48
N LEU A 233 44.64 -12.19 -28.47
CA LEU A 233 43.33 -12.55 -29.03
C LEU A 233 42.18 -11.74 -28.40
N PHE A 234 42.41 -11.14 -27.24
CA PHE A 234 41.45 -10.31 -26.50
C PHE A 234 41.78 -8.81 -26.58
N SER A 235 42.51 -8.39 -27.61
CA SER A 235 42.86 -6.99 -27.83
C SER A 235 41.66 -6.18 -28.36
N ILE A 236 41.56 -4.91 -27.94
CA ILE A 236 40.59 -3.95 -28.49
C ILE A 236 41.02 -3.40 -29.86
N HIS A 237 42.26 -3.69 -30.27
CA HIS A 237 42.90 -3.17 -31.48
C HIS A 237 42.97 -4.20 -32.62
N LEU A 238 42.22 -5.30 -32.51
CA LEU A 238 42.12 -6.26 -33.61
C LEU A 238 41.46 -5.62 -34.83
N ALA A 239 41.97 -5.95 -36.02
CA ALA A 239 41.51 -5.43 -37.31
C ALA A 239 40.58 -6.43 -38.03
N ASP A 240 40.13 -6.07 -39.24
CA ASP A 240 39.38 -6.94 -40.16
C ASP A 240 38.03 -7.45 -39.61
N GLY A 241 37.39 -6.65 -38.76
CA GLY A 241 36.11 -7.00 -38.14
C GLY A 241 36.23 -8.00 -37.00
N GLU A 242 37.45 -8.40 -36.63
CA GLU A 242 37.69 -9.20 -35.43
C GLU A 242 37.46 -8.39 -34.16
N CYS A 243 36.74 -8.97 -33.22
CA CYS A 243 36.40 -8.33 -31.95
C CYS A 243 36.99 -9.13 -30.79
N GLY A 244 37.93 -8.53 -30.05
CA GLY A 244 38.52 -9.16 -28.87
C GLY A 244 37.50 -9.51 -27.79
N TYR A 245 36.37 -8.78 -27.73
CA TYR A 245 35.27 -9.12 -26.84
C TYR A 245 34.58 -10.43 -27.23
N SER A 246 34.27 -10.60 -28.52
CA SER A 246 33.70 -11.86 -29.03
C SER A 246 34.66 -13.03 -28.82
N ASN A 247 35.96 -12.82 -29.04
CA ASN A 247 36.99 -13.83 -28.75
C ASN A 247 37.00 -14.21 -27.25
N LEU A 248 36.87 -13.23 -26.34
CA LEU A 248 36.80 -13.49 -24.90
C LEU A 248 35.58 -14.35 -24.53
N ILE A 249 34.39 -14.02 -25.05
CA ILE A 249 33.17 -14.77 -24.79
C ILE A 249 33.29 -16.21 -25.33
N ALA A 250 33.76 -16.38 -26.58
CA ALA A 250 33.98 -17.71 -27.14
C ALA A 250 35.02 -18.52 -26.37
N TYR A 251 36.10 -17.88 -25.92
CA TYR A 251 37.14 -18.51 -25.11
C TYR A 251 36.59 -19.01 -23.76
N LEU A 252 35.83 -18.17 -23.05
CA LEU A 252 35.22 -18.57 -21.77
C LEU A 252 34.27 -19.76 -21.96
N TYR A 253 33.49 -19.79 -23.05
CA TYR A 253 32.62 -20.92 -23.36
C TYR A 253 33.40 -22.20 -23.65
N HIS A 254 34.32 -22.18 -24.62
CA HIS A 254 34.99 -23.39 -25.11
C HIS A 254 36.09 -23.92 -24.19
N CYS A 255 36.78 -23.04 -23.46
CA CYS A 255 37.92 -23.40 -22.61
C CYS A 255 37.59 -23.46 -21.13
N HIS A 256 36.53 -22.78 -20.69
CA HIS A 256 36.11 -22.72 -19.29
C HIS A 256 34.64 -23.10 -19.06
N ASP A 257 33.99 -23.68 -20.07
CA ASP A 257 32.59 -24.09 -20.05
C ASP A 257 31.62 -22.96 -19.64
N GLY A 258 31.94 -21.70 -19.97
CA GLY A 258 31.15 -20.52 -19.60
C GLY A 258 31.32 -20.08 -18.14
N LEU A 259 32.28 -20.65 -17.40
CA LEU A 259 32.61 -20.23 -16.04
C LEU A 259 33.61 -19.08 -16.09
N ILE A 260 33.36 -18.05 -15.29
CA ILE A 260 34.28 -16.90 -15.20
C ILE A 260 35.49 -17.29 -14.36
N LYS A 261 36.61 -17.52 -15.04
CA LYS A 261 37.91 -17.86 -14.43
C LYS A 261 39.00 -16.99 -15.03
N ASP A 262 39.96 -16.60 -14.19
CA ASP A 262 41.18 -15.94 -14.66
C ASP A 262 41.99 -16.89 -15.54
N PHE A 263 42.70 -16.32 -16.51
CA PHE A 263 43.51 -17.07 -17.47
C PHE A 263 44.87 -16.40 -17.69
N THR A 264 45.80 -17.15 -18.28
CA THR A 264 47.21 -16.77 -18.39
C THR A 264 47.42 -15.56 -19.31
N GLY A 265 48.41 -14.72 -18.96
CA GLY A 265 48.85 -13.57 -19.75
C GLY A 265 48.68 -12.23 -19.01
N SER A 266 49.74 -11.42 -18.98
CA SER A 266 49.75 -10.13 -18.27
C SER A 266 48.77 -9.10 -18.81
N ASN A 267 48.39 -9.19 -20.09
CA ASN A 267 47.46 -8.28 -20.75
C ASN A 267 46.01 -8.81 -20.81
N ASN A 268 45.77 -9.97 -20.22
CA ASN A 268 44.52 -10.70 -20.29
C ASN A 268 43.74 -10.48 -18.98
N HIS A 269 42.68 -9.67 -19.04
CA HIS A 269 41.86 -9.35 -17.88
C HIS A 269 40.38 -9.52 -18.21
N LEU A 270 39.62 -10.18 -17.33
CA LEU A 270 38.19 -10.40 -17.50
C LEU A 270 37.39 -9.09 -17.50
N SER A 271 37.83 -8.09 -16.74
CA SER A 271 37.18 -6.78 -16.66
C SER A 271 37.58 -5.80 -17.76
N ARG A 272 38.29 -6.26 -18.80
CA ARG A 272 38.84 -5.39 -19.86
C ARG A 272 37.76 -4.71 -20.69
N PHE A 273 36.67 -5.41 -20.97
CA PHE A 273 35.61 -4.94 -21.86
C PHE A 273 34.32 -4.58 -21.14
N THR A 274 34.00 -5.28 -20.06
CA THR A 274 32.77 -5.07 -19.30
C THR A 274 32.96 -5.46 -17.83
N ASP A 275 31.98 -5.15 -17.00
CA ASP A 275 31.99 -5.54 -15.60
C ASP A 275 31.64 -7.03 -15.39
N MET A 276 31.92 -7.51 -14.18
CA MET A 276 31.71 -8.92 -13.83
C MET A 276 30.24 -9.34 -13.81
N TYR A 277 29.27 -8.44 -13.70
CA TYR A 277 27.85 -8.81 -13.74
C TYR A 277 27.41 -9.07 -15.18
N GLU A 278 27.74 -8.15 -16.08
CA GLU A 278 27.43 -8.28 -17.50
C GLU A 278 28.15 -9.47 -18.12
N LEU A 279 29.41 -9.71 -17.75
CA LEU A 279 30.16 -10.88 -18.23
C LEU A 279 29.47 -12.21 -17.86
N ARG A 280 28.83 -12.29 -16.68
CA ARG A 280 28.09 -13.49 -16.23
C ARG A 280 26.82 -13.73 -17.03
N GLU A 281 26.18 -12.65 -17.47
CA GLU A 281 24.90 -12.72 -18.19
C GLU A 281 25.03 -13.34 -19.57
N HIS A 282 26.24 -13.44 -20.11
CA HIS A 282 26.51 -14.18 -21.34
C HIS A 282 26.31 -15.69 -21.18
N PHE A 283 26.62 -16.28 -20.03
CA PHE A 283 26.57 -17.75 -19.83
C PHE A 283 25.59 -18.22 -18.75
N GLY A 284 25.02 -17.27 -18.02
CA GLY A 284 24.27 -17.51 -16.80
C GLY A 284 23.42 -16.33 -16.41
N ILE A 285 23.07 -16.28 -15.12
CA ILE A 285 22.44 -15.13 -14.50
C ILE A 285 23.42 -14.46 -13.54
N SER A 286 23.40 -13.13 -13.51
CA SER A 286 24.10 -12.35 -12.52
C SER A 286 23.20 -12.07 -11.32
N THR A 287 23.78 -11.56 -10.23
CA THR A 287 23.00 -11.02 -9.12
C THR A 287 22.02 -9.91 -9.57
N LEU A 288 22.39 -9.11 -10.58
CA LEU A 288 21.57 -7.98 -11.04
C LEU A 288 20.37 -8.46 -11.88
N SER A 289 20.59 -9.35 -12.84
CA SER A 289 19.52 -9.93 -13.65
C SER A 289 18.60 -10.84 -12.84
N ALA A 290 19.14 -11.59 -11.87
CA ALA A 290 18.32 -12.37 -10.93
C ALA A 290 17.40 -11.47 -10.08
N VAL A 291 17.91 -10.33 -9.60
CA VAL A 291 17.11 -9.34 -8.86
C VAL A 291 16.08 -8.67 -9.76
N ALA A 292 16.45 -8.30 -11.00
CA ALA A 292 15.53 -7.70 -11.96
C ALA A 292 14.35 -8.64 -12.26
N ALA A 293 14.62 -9.91 -12.58
CA ALA A 293 13.59 -10.92 -12.78
C ALA A 293 12.72 -11.11 -11.52
N CYS A 294 13.35 -11.15 -10.35
CA CYS A 294 12.65 -11.27 -9.06
C CYS A 294 11.68 -10.10 -8.81
N ASN A 295 12.09 -8.86 -9.12
CA ASN A 295 11.25 -7.67 -8.98
C ASN A 295 10.02 -7.72 -9.90
N ILE A 296 10.19 -8.14 -11.15
CA ILE A 296 9.09 -8.31 -12.11
C ILE A 296 8.10 -9.35 -11.59
N ILE A 297 8.59 -10.56 -11.28
CA ILE A 297 7.75 -11.68 -10.81
C ILE A 297 6.99 -11.30 -9.55
N ILE A 298 7.63 -10.64 -8.59
CA ILE A 298 7.00 -10.23 -7.34
C ILE A 298 5.94 -9.16 -7.57
N THR A 299 6.19 -8.18 -8.44
CA THR A 299 5.26 -7.07 -8.70
C THR A 299 4.00 -7.57 -9.42
N GLU A 300 4.15 -8.50 -10.37
CA GLU A 300 2.99 -9.02 -11.10
C GLU A 300 2.21 -10.06 -10.32
N SER A 301 2.91 -10.98 -9.63
CA SER A 301 2.26 -12.12 -8.96
C SER A 301 1.97 -11.90 -7.47
N GLY A 302 2.66 -10.98 -6.80
CA GLY A 302 2.60 -10.82 -5.35
C GLY A 302 3.10 -12.03 -4.56
N ILE A 303 3.84 -12.97 -5.19
CA ILE A 303 4.48 -14.09 -4.50
C ILE A 303 5.41 -13.58 -3.38
N ASN A 304 5.47 -14.28 -2.27
CA ASN A 304 6.42 -13.94 -1.20
C ASN A 304 7.86 -14.22 -1.68
N VAL A 305 8.78 -13.28 -1.43
CA VAL A 305 10.18 -13.33 -1.86
C VAL A 305 10.87 -14.65 -1.50
N ASP A 306 10.70 -15.10 -0.25
CA ASP A 306 11.33 -16.35 0.22
C ASP A 306 10.71 -17.59 -0.45
N SER A 307 9.44 -17.50 -0.85
CA SER A 307 8.74 -18.59 -1.55
C SER A 307 9.17 -18.65 -3.02
N LEU A 308 9.37 -17.49 -3.66
CA LEU A 308 9.92 -17.39 -5.01
C LEU A 308 11.32 -18.01 -5.11
N ARG A 309 12.21 -17.69 -4.16
CA ARG A 309 13.59 -18.23 -4.14
C ARG A 309 13.66 -19.74 -3.91
N ARG A 310 12.60 -20.34 -3.40
CA ARG A 310 12.47 -21.80 -3.17
C ARG A 310 11.74 -22.53 -4.30
N LEU A 311 11.34 -21.83 -5.36
CA LEU A 311 10.76 -22.49 -6.52
C LEU A 311 11.78 -23.45 -7.15
N THR A 312 11.28 -24.59 -7.59
CA THR A 312 12.07 -25.66 -8.20
C THR A 312 11.44 -26.05 -9.52
N LEU A 313 12.29 -26.16 -10.55
CA LEU A 313 11.92 -26.72 -11.85
C LEU A 313 11.64 -28.22 -11.72
N THR A 314 10.93 -28.77 -12.70
CA THR A 314 10.78 -30.22 -12.83
C THR A 314 12.13 -30.88 -13.13
N ALA A 315 12.19 -32.21 -13.05
CA ALA A 315 13.38 -32.96 -13.44
C ALA A 315 13.78 -32.72 -14.90
N GLN A 316 12.82 -32.34 -15.76
CA GLN A 316 13.03 -31.97 -17.16
C GLN A 316 13.42 -30.49 -17.35
N GLY A 317 13.62 -29.72 -16.28
CA GLY A 317 13.94 -28.29 -16.36
C GLY A 317 12.74 -27.39 -16.71
N SER A 318 11.50 -27.90 -16.62
CA SER A 318 10.30 -27.13 -16.96
C SER A 318 9.74 -26.39 -15.74
N MET A 319 9.03 -25.29 -16.01
CA MET A 319 8.34 -24.47 -15.01
C MET A 319 6.91 -24.93 -14.74
N SER A 320 6.43 -25.98 -15.41
CA SER A 320 5.04 -26.46 -15.35
C SER A 320 4.54 -26.80 -13.94
N SER A 321 5.46 -27.08 -13.01
CA SER A 321 5.15 -27.31 -11.59
C SER A 321 4.63 -26.05 -10.89
N PHE A 322 5.07 -24.85 -11.29
CA PHE A 322 4.79 -23.60 -10.57
C PHE A 322 4.27 -22.45 -11.43
N PHE A 323 4.43 -22.45 -12.75
CA PHE A 323 4.00 -21.35 -13.61
C PHE A 323 3.35 -21.86 -14.90
N GLU A 324 2.24 -21.23 -15.28
CA GLU A 324 1.48 -21.54 -16.49
C GLU A 324 0.93 -20.22 -17.07
N SER A 325 1.27 -19.90 -18.31
CA SER A 325 0.78 -18.68 -18.98
C SER A 325 -0.57 -18.94 -19.66
N LYS A 326 -1.48 -17.97 -19.58
CA LYS A 326 -2.81 -17.97 -20.20
C LYS A 326 -2.97 -16.71 -21.07
N PRO A 327 -3.91 -16.67 -22.02
CA PRO A 327 -4.11 -15.50 -22.88
C PRO A 327 -4.34 -14.18 -22.11
N ASN A 328 -5.10 -14.23 -21.02
CA ASN A 328 -5.46 -13.04 -20.23
C ASN A 328 -4.87 -13.05 -18.81
N GLY A 329 -3.79 -13.81 -18.58
CA GLY A 329 -3.21 -13.95 -17.25
C GLY A 329 -2.24 -15.12 -17.09
N PHE A 330 -2.06 -15.58 -15.87
CA PHE A 330 -1.18 -16.71 -15.56
C PHE A 330 -1.61 -17.41 -14.27
N ILE A 331 -1.21 -18.66 -14.12
CA ILE A 331 -1.31 -19.40 -12.86
C ILE A 331 0.07 -19.44 -12.22
N ILE A 332 0.13 -19.18 -10.92
CA ILE A 332 1.31 -19.41 -10.09
C ILE A 332 1.00 -20.37 -8.93
N ARG A 333 1.84 -21.40 -8.76
CA ARG A 333 1.72 -22.42 -7.70
C ARG A 333 3.00 -22.44 -6.86
N TYR A 334 2.87 -22.34 -5.53
CA TYR A 334 4.03 -22.37 -4.65
C TYR A 334 3.68 -22.79 -3.22
N HIS A 335 4.65 -23.41 -2.54
CA HIS A 335 4.52 -23.70 -1.12
C HIS A 335 4.84 -22.45 -0.28
N LYS A 336 3.95 -22.10 0.65
CA LYS A 336 4.13 -20.99 1.59
C LYS A 336 4.48 -21.53 2.98
N PRO A 337 5.77 -21.54 3.40
CA PRO A 337 6.18 -22.28 4.61
C PRO A 337 5.50 -21.82 5.89
N ARG A 338 5.32 -20.51 6.05
CA ARG A 338 4.66 -19.92 7.23
C ARG A 338 3.19 -20.30 7.36
N ALA A 339 2.52 -20.62 6.25
CA ALA A 339 1.13 -21.05 6.23
C ALA A 339 0.99 -22.59 6.08
N ARG A 340 2.11 -23.32 5.90
CA ARG A 340 2.16 -24.76 5.63
C ARG A 340 1.16 -25.23 4.56
N LYS A 341 0.95 -24.40 3.53
CA LYS A 341 -0.06 -24.60 2.49
C LYS A 341 0.54 -24.34 1.11
N ILE A 342 0.08 -25.14 0.14
CA ILE A 342 0.32 -24.88 -1.28
C ILE A 342 -0.69 -23.82 -1.74
N ILE A 343 -0.17 -22.71 -2.25
CA ILE A 343 -0.94 -21.63 -2.85
C ILE A 343 -1.01 -21.89 -4.35
N ASN A 344 -2.21 -21.84 -4.92
CA ASN A 344 -2.47 -21.90 -6.34
C ASN A 344 -3.36 -20.71 -6.69
N ARG A 345 -2.88 -19.80 -7.55
CA ARG A 345 -3.59 -18.55 -7.89
C ARG A 345 -3.59 -18.33 -9.38
N SER A 346 -4.76 -18.01 -9.92
CA SER A 346 -4.93 -17.51 -11.29
C SER A 346 -5.01 -15.99 -11.22
N LEU A 347 -4.05 -15.30 -11.83
CA LEU A 347 -3.93 -13.85 -11.82
C LEU A 347 -4.08 -13.30 -13.23
N LYS A 348 -4.59 -12.08 -13.37
CA LYS A 348 -4.64 -11.35 -14.64
C LYS A 348 -3.36 -10.51 -14.81
N HIS A 349 -2.93 -10.31 -16.04
CA HIS A 349 -1.90 -9.31 -16.33
C HIS A 349 -2.40 -7.91 -15.96
N GLN A 350 -1.49 -6.99 -15.63
CA GLN A 350 -1.87 -5.59 -15.40
C GLN A 350 -2.36 -4.94 -16.69
N ASN A 351 -1.69 -5.24 -17.81
CA ASN A 351 -2.08 -4.86 -19.16
C ASN A 351 -2.10 -6.12 -20.04
N SER A 352 -2.98 -6.19 -21.04
CA SER A 352 -3.10 -7.34 -21.95
C SER A 352 -1.80 -7.67 -22.69
N ASP A 353 -0.96 -6.65 -22.91
CA ASP A 353 0.25 -6.75 -23.73
C ASP A 353 1.51 -7.04 -22.89
N ASP A 354 1.40 -6.97 -21.56
CA ASP A 354 2.53 -7.09 -20.63
C ASP A 354 2.67 -8.52 -20.09
N ASN A 355 3.41 -9.37 -20.82
CA ASN A 355 3.79 -10.71 -20.36
C ASN A 355 5.22 -10.78 -19.78
N TYR A 356 5.63 -9.72 -19.06
CA TYR A 356 6.99 -9.62 -18.54
C TYR A 356 7.32 -10.67 -17.47
N ILE A 357 6.34 -11.12 -16.69
CA ILE A 357 6.54 -12.25 -15.78
C ILE A 357 6.98 -13.52 -16.50
N LYS A 358 6.38 -13.84 -17.66
CA LYS A 358 6.80 -14.99 -18.47
C LYS A 358 8.22 -14.76 -19.00
N VAL A 359 8.51 -13.57 -19.53
CA VAL A 359 9.85 -13.23 -20.01
C VAL A 359 10.91 -13.39 -18.91
N ALA A 360 10.60 -12.98 -17.68
CA ALA A 360 11.48 -13.15 -16.53
C ALA A 360 11.71 -14.62 -16.18
N PHE A 361 10.67 -15.42 -16.19
CA PHE A 361 10.75 -16.85 -15.92
C PHE A 361 11.50 -17.61 -17.01
N ASP A 362 11.18 -17.36 -18.28
CA ASP A 362 11.88 -17.95 -19.44
C ASP A 362 13.38 -17.62 -19.39
N TYR A 363 13.74 -16.35 -19.20
CA TYR A 363 15.14 -15.94 -19.08
C TYR A 363 15.87 -16.68 -17.97
N LEU A 364 15.26 -16.82 -16.78
CA LEU A 364 15.89 -17.54 -15.66
C LEU A 364 16.14 -19.02 -16.00
N VAL A 365 15.25 -19.66 -16.77
CA VAL A 365 15.42 -21.05 -17.18
C VAL A 365 16.47 -21.17 -18.29
N ASP A 366 16.32 -20.38 -19.34
CA ASP A 366 17.17 -20.43 -20.54
C ASP A 366 18.61 -20.09 -20.20
N ALA A 367 18.82 -18.96 -19.52
CA ALA A 367 20.16 -18.48 -19.18
C ALA A 367 20.89 -19.42 -18.20
N THR A 368 20.17 -20.16 -17.35
CA THR A 368 20.81 -21.11 -16.41
C THR A 368 20.96 -22.53 -16.93
N SER A 369 20.52 -22.82 -18.17
CA SER A 369 20.56 -24.17 -18.76
C SER A 369 21.95 -24.82 -18.74
N LEU A 370 22.99 -24.07 -19.13
CA LEU A 370 24.39 -24.52 -19.11
C LEU A 370 24.91 -24.80 -17.69
N HIS A 371 24.53 -23.97 -16.73
CA HIS A 371 24.91 -24.18 -15.32
C HIS A 371 24.18 -25.37 -14.70
N ARG A 372 22.93 -25.62 -15.10
CA ARG A 372 22.14 -26.76 -14.62
C ARG A 372 22.69 -28.10 -15.08
N SER A 373 23.18 -28.19 -16.32
CA SER A 373 23.74 -29.45 -16.85
C SER A 373 24.96 -29.94 -16.06
N LYS A 374 25.61 -29.04 -15.30
CA LYS A 374 26.77 -29.34 -14.45
C LYS A 374 26.41 -29.71 -13.01
N LEU A 375 25.15 -29.54 -12.61
CA LEU A 375 24.68 -29.81 -11.26
C LEU A 375 23.90 -31.13 -11.23
N ILE A 376 23.93 -31.83 -10.09
CA ILE A 376 23.22 -33.10 -9.91
C ILE A 376 22.21 -32.95 -8.76
N GLY A 377 21.03 -33.55 -8.91
CA GLY A 377 20.02 -33.64 -7.86
C GLY A 377 19.28 -32.32 -7.58
N LYS A 378 18.99 -32.03 -6.32
CA LYS A 378 18.18 -30.87 -5.91
C LYS A 378 18.77 -29.51 -6.35
N PRO A 379 20.10 -29.26 -6.26
CA PRO A 379 20.69 -28.00 -6.73
C PRO A 379 20.34 -27.67 -8.19
N ALA A 380 20.34 -28.66 -9.09
CA ALA A 380 20.04 -28.49 -10.52
C ALA A 380 18.61 -28.04 -10.79
N GLN A 381 17.67 -28.32 -9.87
CA GLN A 381 16.26 -27.92 -9.97
C GLN A 381 16.02 -26.50 -9.44
N THR A 382 16.96 -25.89 -8.73
CA THR A 382 16.77 -24.57 -8.09
C THR A 382 16.57 -23.48 -9.14
N LEU A 383 15.60 -22.59 -8.99
CA LEU A 383 15.35 -21.55 -9.99
C LEU A 383 16.54 -20.59 -10.18
N PHE A 384 17.22 -20.18 -9.10
CA PHE A 384 18.33 -19.23 -9.13
C PHE A 384 19.68 -19.93 -8.94
N ILE A 385 20.45 -20.05 -10.02
CA ILE A 385 21.78 -20.68 -10.04
C ILE A 385 22.79 -19.67 -10.61
N SER A 386 23.88 -19.44 -9.89
CA SER A 386 24.97 -18.57 -10.32
C SER A 386 26.31 -19.24 -10.09
N ASP A 387 27.31 -18.90 -10.88
CA ASP A 387 28.70 -19.26 -10.63
C ASP A 387 29.22 -18.52 -9.38
N SER A 388 29.78 -19.18 -8.37
CA SER A 388 30.27 -18.49 -7.16
C SER A 388 31.74 -18.10 -7.30
N ILE A 389 32.10 -16.89 -6.85
CA ILE A 389 33.52 -16.48 -6.67
C ILE A 389 34.19 -17.30 -5.55
N ILE A 390 33.39 -17.76 -4.57
CA ILE A 390 33.88 -18.39 -3.34
C ILE A 390 34.34 -19.84 -3.56
N GLU A 391 33.81 -20.52 -4.59
CA GLU A 391 34.13 -21.93 -4.90
C GLU A 391 34.74 -22.08 -6.31
N HIS A 392 35.75 -21.28 -6.64
CA HIS A 392 36.54 -21.41 -7.87
C HIS A 392 35.70 -21.57 -9.16
N GLY A 393 34.62 -20.80 -9.29
CA GLY A 393 33.78 -20.79 -10.48
C GLY A 393 32.85 -22.00 -10.63
N ALA A 394 32.54 -22.75 -9.56
CA ALA A 394 31.49 -23.77 -9.63
C ALA A 394 30.08 -23.16 -9.62
N PRO A 395 29.13 -23.67 -10.43
CA PRO A 395 27.73 -23.29 -10.34
C PRO A 395 27.14 -23.70 -8.98
N SER A 396 26.42 -22.80 -8.32
CA SER A 396 25.72 -23.10 -7.08
C SER A 396 24.42 -22.30 -6.96
N ALA A 397 23.54 -22.74 -6.05
CA ALA A 397 22.31 -22.01 -5.76
C ALA A 397 22.63 -20.62 -5.18
N MET A 398 21.95 -19.60 -5.69
CA MET A 398 22.19 -18.22 -5.25
C MET A 398 21.74 -18.01 -3.79
N SER A 399 22.60 -17.38 -2.98
CA SER A 399 22.29 -17.08 -1.58
C SER A 399 21.34 -15.89 -1.42
N ASP A 400 20.60 -15.84 -0.30
CA ASP A 400 19.72 -14.71 0.04
C ASP A 400 20.47 -13.37 0.15
N LEU A 401 21.76 -13.41 0.51
CA LEU A 401 22.60 -12.22 0.64
C LEU A 401 22.83 -11.53 -0.70
N ALA A 402 22.97 -12.31 -1.78
CA ALA A 402 23.12 -11.79 -3.14
C ALA A 402 21.94 -10.88 -3.51
N PHE A 403 20.71 -11.30 -3.20
CA PHE A 403 19.53 -10.48 -3.46
C PHE A 403 19.43 -9.23 -2.58
N LYS A 404 19.85 -9.31 -1.30
CA LYS A 404 19.78 -8.18 -0.38
C LYS A 404 20.67 -7.02 -0.83
N GLY A 405 21.92 -7.31 -1.19
CA GLY A 405 22.85 -6.32 -1.74
C GLY A 405 22.57 -5.98 -3.20
N GLY A 406 22.17 -6.98 -3.98
CA GLY A 406 21.89 -6.88 -5.41
C GLY A 406 20.79 -5.89 -5.76
N PHE A 407 19.76 -5.77 -4.93
CA PHE A 407 18.68 -4.81 -5.12
C PHE A 407 19.18 -3.37 -5.27
N LEU A 408 19.98 -2.90 -4.31
CA LEU A 408 20.51 -1.54 -4.34
C LEU A 408 21.57 -1.38 -5.44
N ARG A 409 22.33 -2.45 -5.72
CA ARG A 409 23.33 -2.44 -6.81
C ARG A 409 22.67 -2.31 -8.18
N LEU A 410 21.53 -2.96 -8.41
CA LEU A 410 20.76 -2.85 -9.66
C LEU A 410 20.36 -1.40 -9.91
N LEU A 411 19.79 -0.72 -8.92
CA LEU A 411 19.41 0.69 -9.05
C LEU A 411 20.61 1.61 -9.26
N LYS A 412 21.74 1.35 -8.59
CA LYS A 412 22.97 2.12 -8.81
C LYS A 412 23.53 1.92 -10.22
N LYS A 413 23.55 0.68 -10.72
CA LYS A 413 23.97 0.35 -12.09
C LYS A 413 23.02 0.99 -13.11
N ALA A 414 21.71 0.95 -12.89
CA ALA A 414 20.74 1.64 -13.73
C ALA A 414 20.98 3.15 -13.76
N ARG A 415 21.33 3.77 -12.63
CA ARG A 415 21.71 5.19 -12.59
C ARG A 415 22.93 5.48 -13.45
N GLU A 416 23.97 4.65 -13.38
CA GLU A 416 25.16 4.76 -14.23
C GLU A 416 24.81 4.62 -15.72
N LEU A 417 23.98 3.64 -16.09
CA LEU A 417 23.52 3.42 -17.47
C LEU A 417 22.70 4.60 -18.00
N ILE A 418 21.80 5.17 -17.21
CA ILE A 418 21.01 6.36 -17.60
C ILE A 418 21.91 7.60 -17.70
N THR A 419 22.95 7.69 -16.87
CA THR A 419 23.90 8.81 -16.93
C THR A 419 24.70 8.76 -18.22
N ALA A 420 25.09 7.56 -18.67
CA ALA A 420 25.77 7.34 -19.94
C ALA A 420 24.84 7.48 -21.15
N ASN A 421 23.58 7.03 -21.02
CA ASN A 421 22.55 7.10 -22.05
C ASN A 421 21.19 7.46 -21.42
N PRO A 422 20.76 8.74 -21.48
CA PRO A 422 19.50 9.19 -20.88
C PRO A 422 18.25 8.47 -21.37
N ASN A 423 18.30 7.91 -22.59
CA ASN A 423 17.18 7.18 -23.20
C ASN A 423 17.25 5.66 -22.96
N TRP A 424 18.16 5.19 -22.11
CA TRP A 424 18.30 3.75 -21.82
C TRP A 424 17.01 3.15 -21.27
N CYS A 425 16.28 3.87 -20.39
CA CYS A 425 15.02 3.42 -19.80
C CYS A 425 13.95 4.49 -19.93
N GLU A 426 12.90 4.22 -20.70
CA GLU A 426 11.87 5.19 -21.03
C GLU A 426 11.08 5.68 -19.80
N GLY A 427 11.04 7.00 -19.63
CA GLY A 427 10.33 7.67 -18.54
C GLY A 427 10.97 7.49 -17.15
N VAL A 428 12.26 7.14 -17.09
CA VAL A 428 13.02 7.08 -15.82
C VAL A 428 14.24 7.99 -15.91
N THR A 429 14.40 8.90 -14.96
CA THR A 429 15.57 9.80 -14.86
C THR A 429 16.48 9.44 -13.69
N VAL A 430 17.67 10.06 -13.63
CA VAL A 430 18.61 9.90 -12.51
C VAL A 430 17.98 10.37 -11.19
N GLU A 431 17.21 11.45 -11.20
CA GLU A 431 16.50 11.99 -10.05
C GLU A 431 15.48 10.99 -9.52
N CYS A 432 14.73 10.35 -10.42
CA CYS A 432 13.77 9.30 -10.07
C CYS A 432 14.45 8.15 -9.32
N ILE A 433 15.64 7.73 -9.77
CA ILE A 433 16.41 6.66 -9.10
C ILE A 433 16.94 7.14 -7.74
N ASN A 434 17.45 8.36 -7.64
CA ASN A 434 17.96 8.91 -6.39
C ASN A 434 16.86 9.03 -5.32
N GLU A 435 15.66 9.45 -5.71
CA GLU A 435 14.47 9.50 -4.85
C GLU A 435 14.12 8.09 -4.34
N VAL A 436 14.03 7.11 -5.23
CA VAL A 436 13.77 5.71 -4.85
C VAL A 436 14.85 5.17 -3.90
N LEU A 437 16.13 5.44 -4.17
CA LEU A 437 17.25 5.00 -3.34
C LEU A 437 17.20 5.62 -1.93
N ALA A 438 16.77 6.87 -1.80
CA ALA A 438 16.62 7.54 -0.51
C ALA A 438 15.66 6.80 0.44
N HIS A 439 14.68 6.07 -0.11
CA HIS A 439 13.70 5.30 0.68
C HIS A 439 14.15 3.88 1.07
N ASN A 440 15.41 3.51 0.80
CA ASN A 440 16.00 2.19 1.07
C ASN A 440 15.09 1.04 0.58
N PRO A 441 14.93 0.89 -0.74
CA PRO A 441 13.97 0.00 -1.36
C PRO A 441 14.37 -1.48 -1.20
N SER A 442 13.39 -2.38 -1.26
CA SER A 442 13.64 -3.83 -1.25
C SER A 442 12.50 -4.58 -1.95
N ALA A 443 12.76 -5.82 -2.38
CA ALA A 443 11.75 -6.68 -2.98
C ALA A 443 10.51 -6.87 -2.10
N LYS A 444 10.70 -7.01 -0.77
CA LYS A 444 9.58 -7.09 0.18
C LYS A 444 8.76 -5.80 0.16
N LYS A 445 9.43 -4.64 0.13
CA LYS A 445 8.75 -3.34 0.13
C LYS A 445 7.94 -3.12 -1.15
N ILE A 446 8.52 -3.36 -2.32
CA ILE A 446 7.78 -3.26 -3.60
C ILE A 446 6.51 -4.10 -3.58
N ARG A 447 6.64 -5.35 -3.15
CA ARG A 447 5.51 -6.27 -3.02
C ARG A 447 4.39 -5.70 -2.18
N VAL A 448 4.72 -5.10 -1.04
CA VAL A 448 3.72 -4.50 -0.15
C VAL A 448 3.15 -3.22 -0.76
N THR A 449 3.97 -2.38 -1.36
CA THR A 449 3.52 -1.18 -2.08
C THR A 449 2.47 -1.55 -3.13
N GLU A 450 2.75 -2.55 -3.96
CA GLU A 450 1.81 -3.01 -4.98
C GLU A 450 0.48 -3.52 -4.37
N GLY A 451 0.55 -4.23 -3.24
CA GLY A 451 -0.66 -4.65 -2.52
C GLY A 451 -1.48 -3.47 -1.99
N ILE A 452 -0.82 -2.43 -1.47
CA ILE A 452 -1.48 -1.20 -1.02
C ILE A 452 -2.12 -0.47 -2.20
N LEU A 453 -1.42 -0.34 -3.33
CA LEU A 453 -1.94 0.29 -4.55
C LEU A 453 -3.20 -0.43 -5.05
N ARG A 454 -3.17 -1.76 -5.16
CA ARG A 454 -4.35 -2.54 -5.58
C ARG A 454 -5.52 -2.41 -4.61
N TRP A 455 -5.27 -2.41 -3.30
CA TRP A 455 -6.31 -2.16 -2.31
C TRP A 455 -6.90 -0.75 -2.46
N PHE A 456 -6.06 0.27 -2.64
CA PHE A 456 -6.52 1.63 -2.86
C PHE A 456 -7.36 1.75 -4.14
N ASP A 457 -6.87 1.21 -5.27
CA ASP A 457 -7.54 1.23 -6.57
C ASP A 457 -8.89 0.50 -6.55
N SER A 458 -9.03 -0.53 -5.71
CA SER A 458 -10.30 -1.22 -5.48
C SER A 458 -11.31 -0.44 -4.62
N GLY A 459 -10.99 0.79 -4.20
CA GLY A 459 -11.81 1.56 -3.26
C GLY A 459 -11.69 1.07 -1.82
N GLY A 460 -10.58 0.43 -1.47
CA GLY A 460 -10.30 -0.05 -0.12
C GLY A 460 -10.87 -1.43 0.22
N ILE A 461 -10.99 -2.35 -0.75
CA ILE A 461 -11.47 -3.72 -0.52
C ILE A 461 -10.30 -4.61 -0.05
N PRO A 462 -10.27 -5.08 1.20
CA PRO A 462 -9.15 -5.86 1.74
C PRO A 462 -8.90 -7.18 0.99
N ALA A 463 -9.97 -7.81 0.46
CA ALA A 463 -9.89 -9.04 -0.33
C ALA A 463 -8.93 -8.92 -1.53
N VAL A 464 -8.91 -7.77 -2.23
CA VAL A 464 -8.06 -7.56 -3.41
C VAL A 464 -6.58 -7.56 -3.02
N ALA A 465 -6.21 -6.86 -1.94
CA ALA A 465 -4.84 -6.93 -1.42
C ALA A 465 -4.50 -8.32 -0.88
N ALA A 466 -5.42 -8.98 -0.20
CA ALA A 466 -5.21 -10.30 0.38
C ALA A 466 -4.95 -11.35 -0.70
N GLU A 467 -5.74 -11.35 -1.77
CA GLU A 467 -5.60 -12.22 -2.93
C GLU A 467 -4.24 -12.00 -3.62
N TYR A 468 -3.90 -10.74 -3.90
CA TYR A 468 -2.61 -10.37 -4.48
C TYR A 468 -1.42 -10.75 -3.58
N LEU A 469 -1.52 -10.53 -2.28
CA LEU A 469 -0.47 -10.88 -1.32
C LEU A 469 -0.50 -12.38 -0.92
N GLY A 470 -1.45 -13.18 -1.41
CA GLY A 470 -1.62 -14.58 -1.03
C GLY A 470 -1.75 -14.75 0.49
N ASN A 471 -2.48 -13.87 1.15
CA ASN A 471 -2.76 -13.84 2.59
C ASN A 471 -4.27 -13.87 2.82
N THR A 472 -4.71 -14.04 4.08
CA THR A 472 -6.10 -13.77 4.46
C THR A 472 -6.32 -12.27 4.58
N GLU A 473 -7.57 -11.82 4.49
CA GLU A 473 -7.95 -10.41 4.66
C GLU A 473 -7.47 -9.84 5.99
N THR A 474 -7.71 -10.57 7.08
CA THR A 474 -7.25 -10.19 8.42
C THR A 474 -5.74 -9.96 8.47
N VAL A 475 -4.96 -10.82 7.80
CA VAL A 475 -3.51 -10.68 7.74
C VAL A 475 -3.10 -9.47 6.90
N ALA A 476 -3.78 -9.22 5.78
CA ALA A 476 -3.55 -8.05 4.92
C ALA A 476 -3.82 -6.74 5.70
N ILE A 477 -4.98 -6.65 6.35
CA ILE A 477 -5.40 -5.51 7.19
C ILE A 477 -4.40 -5.25 8.30
N ASN A 478 -4.02 -6.28 9.06
CA ASN A 478 -3.22 -6.07 10.27
C ASN A 478 -1.72 -5.86 10.02
N ASN A 479 -1.18 -6.36 8.90
CA ASN A 479 0.28 -6.41 8.70
C ASN A 479 0.79 -5.67 7.45
N TYR A 480 -0.09 -5.32 6.51
CA TYR A 480 0.31 -4.78 5.21
C TYR A 480 -0.36 -3.46 4.87
N LEU A 481 -1.59 -3.24 5.32
CA LEU A 481 -2.33 -1.99 5.12
C LEU A 481 -2.10 -1.06 6.32
N PRO A 482 -1.46 0.11 6.17
CA PRO A 482 -1.28 1.06 7.27
C PRO A 482 -2.63 1.49 7.84
N ARG A 483 -2.78 1.51 9.17
CA ARG A 483 -4.04 1.80 9.86
C ARG A 483 -4.56 3.20 9.54
N GLU A 484 -3.62 4.11 9.35
CA GLU A 484 -3.81 5.50 9.00
C GLU A 484 -4.47 5.62 7.62
N LEU A 485 -3.96 4.86 6.66
CA LEU A 485 -4.51 4.79 5.31
C LEU A 485 -5.88 4.08 5.30
N GLN A 486 -6.07 3.07 6.15
CA GLN A 486 -7.38 2.43 6.32
C GLN A 486 -8.43 3.40 6.83
N LEU A 487 -8.16 4.09 7.94
CA LEU A 487 -9.06 5.08 8.51
C LEU A 487 -9.42 6.14 7.47
N ALA A 488 -8.43 6.53 6.69
CA ALA A 488 -8.56 7.51 5.65
C ALA A 488 -9.57 7.14 4.57
N VAL A 489 -9.32 6.00 3.93
CA VAL A 489 -10.17 5.46 2.86
C VAL A 489 -11.56 5.14 3.41
N TYR A 490 -11.66 4.58 4.61
CA TYR A 490 -12.96 4.28 5.21
C TYR A 490 -13.75 5.54 5.61
N THR A 491 -13.09 6.57 6.12
CA THR A 491 -13.73 7.88 6.37
C THR A 491 -14.25 8.48 5.07
N GLN A 492 -13.46 8.41 4.00
CA GLN A 492 -13.89 8.86 2.68
C GLN A 492 -15.09 8.07 2.16
N ARG A 493 -15.11 6.74 2.35
CA ARG A 493 -16.27 5.89 2.00
C ARG A 493 -17.52 6.25 2.79
N VAL A 494 -17.40 6.44 4.10
CA VAL A 494 -18.52 6.83 4.98
C VAL A 494 -19.04 8.21 4.58
N ARG A 495 -18.17 9.20 4.36
CA ARG A 495 -18.57 10.55 3.90
C ARG A 495 -19.26 10.50 2.54
N ARG A 496 -18.73 9.71 1.60
CA ARG A 496 -19.37 9.51 0.29
C ARG A 496 -20.76 8.90 0.45
N PHE A 497 -20.92 7.87 1.28
CA PHE A 497 -22.21 7.26 1.57
C PHE A 497 -23.19 8.27 2.18
N GLN A 498 -22.74 9.07 3.16
CA GLN A 498 -23.55 10.13 3.77
C GLN A 498 -23.96 11.19 2.75
N HIS A 499 -23.05 11.65 1.88
CA HIS A 499 -23.40 12.60 0.83
C HIS A 499 -24.36 12.02 -0.21
N VAL A 500 -24.28 10.71 -0.53
CA VAL A 500 -25.29 10.04 -1.37
C VAL A 500 -26.65 10.18 -0.71
N LEU A 501 -26.76 9.86 0.59
CA LEU A 501 -28.02 9.94 1.33
C LEU A 501 -28.56 11.37 1.42
N ILE A 502 -27.70 12.36 1.64
CA ILE A 502 -28.11 13.77 1.67
C ILE A 502 -28.59 14.19 0.28
N ALA A 503 -27.79 13.94 -0.77
CA ALA A 503 -28.18 14.27 -2.14
C ALA A 503 -29.47 13.56 -2.57
N SER A 504 -29.70 12.39 -1.99
CA SER A 504 -30.92 11.62 -2.17
C SER A 504 -32.13 12.29 -1.54
N ALA A 505 -32.02 12.62 -0.25
CA ALA A 505 -33.09 13.21 0.53
C ALA A 505 -33.42 14.65 0.09
N THR A 506 -32.46 15.36 -0.50
CA THR A 506 -32.62 16.75 -0.94
C THR A 506 -32.83 16.89 -2.44
N ASN A 507 -32.96 15.78 -3.19
CA ASN A 507 -33.13 15.82 -4.64
C ASN A 507 -34.32 16.68 -5.06
N GLY A 508 -34.06 17.70 -5.88
CA GLY A 508 -35.08 18.61 -6.40
C GLY A 508 -35.59 19.64 -5.38
N GLN A 509 -34.93 19.78 -4.23
CA GLN A 509 -35.26 20.78 -3.21
C GLN A 509 -34.38 22.03 -3.35
N GLU A 510 -34.94 23.20 -3.05
CA GLU A 510 -34.22 24.49 -3.15
C GLU A 510 -32.98 24.57 -2.24
N TYR A 511 -32.98 23.84 -1.13
CA TYR A 511 -31.89 23.81 -0.15
C TYR A 511 -30.84 22.71 -0.41
N GLN A 512 -30.91 22.00 -1.54
CA GLN A 512 -30.00 20.90 -1.86
C GLN A 512 -28.52 21.34 -1.91
N LEU A 513 -28.26 22.52 -2.46
CA LEU A 513 -26.91 23.12 -2.52
C LEU A 513 -26.36 23.39 -1.12
N GLU A 514 -27.17 23.96 -0.23
CA GLU A 514 -26.80 24.26 1.14
C GLU A 514 -26.57 22.97 1.95
N ALA A 515 -27.46 21.98 1.80
CA ALA A 515 -27.36 20.70 2.52
C ALA A 515 -26.13 19.87 2.13
N LEU A 516 -25.65 20.00 0.90
CA LEU A 516 -24.45 19.32 0.39
C LEU A 516 -23.18 20.17 0.47
N ASP A 517 -23.28 21.40 0.97
CA ASP A 517 -22.18 22.36 1.08
C ASP A 517 -21.48 22.64 -0.27
N PHE A 518 -22.27 22.83 -1.33
CA PHE A 518 -21.77 23.21 -2.66
C PHE A 518 -21.94 24.70 -2.93
N LYS A 519 -20.96 25.30 -3.63
CA LYS A 519 -20.96 26.75 -3.90
C LYS A 519 -21.89 27.16 -5.03
N ASN A 520 -22.17 26.26 -5.96
CA ASN A 520 -22.98 26.53 -7.15
C ASN A 520 -23.56 25.24 -7.77
N GLU A 521 -24.54 25.39 -8.66
CA GLU A 521 -25.20 24.28 -9.37
C GLU A 521 -24.24 23.46 -10.26
N THR A 522 -23.15 24.06 -10.73
CA THR A 522 -22.14 23.38 -11.55
C THR A 522 -21.41 22.31 -10.72
N GLU A 523 -20.97 22.65 -9.51
CA GLU A 523 -20.34 21.71 -8.57
C GLU A 523 -21.29 20.57 -8.19
N LEU A 524 -22.57 20.90 -7.95
CA LEU A 524 -23.61 19.91 -7.68
C LEU A 524 -23.81 18.95 -8.87
N SER A 525 -23.89 19.48 -10.09
CA SER A 525 -24.09 18.70 -11.31
C SER A 525 -22.90 17.78 -11.61
N GLU A 526 -21.67 18.27 -11.46
CA GLU A 526 -20.45 17.46 -11.59
C GLU A 526 -20.36 16.39 -10.50
N TYR A 527 -20.77 16.71 -9.27
CA TYR A 527 -20.78 15.76 -8.17
C TYR A 527 -21.81 14.64 -8.40
N ILE A 528 -23.02 15.01 -8.82
CA ILE A 528 -24.11 14.07 -9.14
C ILE A 528 -23.72 13.18 -10.34
N SER A 529 -23.07 13.71 -11.39
CA SER A 529 -22.56 12.89 -12.51
C SER A 529 -21.48 11.88 -12.05
N ARG A 530 -20.59 12.31 -11.16
CA ARG A 530 -19.63 11.40 -10.50
C ARG A 530 -20.30 10.37 -9.59
N LEU A 531 -21.45 10.68 -9.01
CA LEU A 531 -22.26 9.75 -8.23
C LEU A 531 -22.91 8.70 -9.13
N ASP A 532 -23.54 9.11 -10.23
CA ASP A 532 -24.19 8.21 -11.19
C ASP A 532 -23.22 7.18 -11.76
N SER A 533 -22.02 7.61 -12.15
CA SER A 533 -20.98 6.71 -12.68
C SER A 533 -20.49 5.69 -11.66
N ARG A 534 -20.58 6.01 -10.36
CA ARG A 534 -20.06 5.17 -9.26
C ARG A 534 -21.12 4.29 -8.62
N VAL A 535 -22.35 4.78 -8.55
CA VAL A 535 -23.51 4.11 -7.97
C VAL A 535 -24.65 4.25 -8.98
N PRO A 536 -24.67 3.42 -10.04
CA PRO A 536 -25.76 3.42 -10.98
C PRO A 536 -27.08 3.19 -10.22
N HIS A 537 -28.13 3.96 -10.55
CA HIS A 537 -29.50 3.83 -10.03
C HIS A 537 -29.81 4.45 -8.65
N TRP A 538 -28.91 5.23 -8.02
CA TRP A 538 -29.25 5.95 -6.77
C TRP A 538 -30.46 6.89 -6.95
N ARG A 539 -30.59 7.57 -8.10
CA ARG A 539 -31.78 8.37 -8.47
C ARG A 539 -33.07 7.55 -8.55
N THR A 540 -33.00 6.33 -9.05
CA THR A 540 -34.18 5.44 -9.16
C THR A 540 -34.67 5.01 -7.77
N VAL A 541 -33.78 4.94 -6.78
CA VAL A 541 -34.14 4.70 -5.37
C VAL A 541 -34.86 5.93 -4.80
N ILE A 542 -34.40 7.13 -5.15
CA ILE A 542 -35.01 8.40 -4.69
C ILE A 542 -36.34 8.67 -5.36
N ASP A 543 -36.46 8.50 -6.67
CA ASP A 543 -37.71 8.74 -7.40
C ASP A 543 -38.84 7.82 -6.91
N ARG A 544 -38.49 6.68 -6.30
CA ARG A 544 -39.44 5.80 -5.59
C ARG A 544 -39.77 6.29 -4.17
N LEU A 545 -38.86 7.00 -3.51
CA LEU A 545 -39.04 7.57 -2.18
C LEU A 545 -39.72 8.96 -2.21
N SER A 546 -39.61 9.69 -3.32
CA SER A 546 -40.06 11.09 -3.47
C SER A 546 -41.44 11.24 -4.13
N GLN A 547 -42.17 10.15 -4.42
CA GLN A 547 -43.56 10.25 -4.91
C GLN A 547 -44.53 10.64 -3.77
N ASP A 548 -44.64 11.96 -3.62
CA ASP A 548 -45.71 12.83 -3.11
C ASP A 548 -46.71 12.30 -2.02
N PRO A 549 -46.86 12.97 -0.85
CA PRO A 549 -47.70 12.54 0.27
C PRO A 549 -49.23 12.55 0.07
N ASP A 550 -49.77 13.07 -1.04
CA ASP A 550 -51.18 13.45 -1.15
C ASP A 550 -52.10 12.56 -2.04
N LYS A 551 -51.60 11.45 -2.60
CA LYS A 551 -52.48 10.48 -3.29
C LYS A 551 -52.92 9.34 -2.35
N LYS A 552 -54.10 9.58 -1.77
CA LYS A 552 -54.90 8.72 -0.89
C LYS A 552 -54.82 7.21 -1.16
N LYS A 553 -54.53 6.50 -0.06
CA LYS A 553 -55.16 5.24 0.41
C LYS A 553 -55.44 4.20 -0.68
N ASN A 554 -54.45 3.34 -0.91
CA ASN A 554 -54.65 1.89 -0.82
C ASN A 554 -53.34 1.25 -0.38
N THR A 555 -53.31 0.88 0.90
CA THR A 555 -52.45 -0.13 1.54
C THR A 555 -51.00 -0.22 1.02
N LEU A 556 -50.13 0.65 1.51
CA LEU A 556 -48.71 0.35 1.65
C LEU A 556 -48.58 -0.86 2.59
N THR A 557 -48.50 -2.06 2.03
CA THR A 557 -48.11 -3.25 2.78
C THR A 557 -46.61 -3.19 3.08
N ILE A 558 -46.22 -3.80 4.19
CA ILE A 558 -44.90 -3.84 4.87
C ILE A 558 -43.68 -4.24 3.97
N ALA A 559 -43.86 -4.44 2.66
CA ALA A 559 -42.94 -5.09 1.75
C ALA A 559 -41.83 -4.21 1.15
N ASP A 560 -41.89 -2.88 1.19
CA ASP A 560 -40.96 -2.05 0.39
C ASP A 560 -39.90 -1.33 1.23
N LYS A 561 -39.14 -2.10 2.01
CA LYS A 561 -37.87 -1.66 2.60
C LYS A 561 -36.72 -2.03 1.67
N VAL A 562 -36.10 -1.04 1.02
CA VAL A 562 -34.79 -1.24 0.38
C VAL A 562 -33.71 -1.04 1.44
N VAL A 563 -33.45 -2.14 2.14
CA VAL A 563 -32.21 -2.42 2.89
C VAL A 563 -31.91 -3.87 2.55
N LEU A 564 -30.64 -4.25 2.32
CA LEU A 564 -30.19 -5.65 2.42
C LEU A 564 -30.25 -6.07 3.91
N ASP A 565 -31.40 -5.88 4.54
CA ASP A 565 -31.75 -6.45 5.81
C ASP A 565 -32.27 -7.85 5.51
N ILE A 566 -31.91 -8.82 6.36
CA ILE A 566 -32.52 -10.14 6.34
C ILE A 566 -34.00 -9.93 6.73
N CYS A 567 -34.85 -9.73 5.73
CA CYS A 567 -36.30 -9.60 5.84
C CYS A 567 -36.98 -10.87 5.30
N PRO A 568 -38.24 -11.13 5.68
CA PRO A 568 -38.96 -12.34 5.25
C PRO A 568 -38.96 -12.55 3.73
N GLU A 569 -39.07 -11.48 2.95
CA GLU A 569 -39.14 -11.51 1.49
C GLU A 569 -37.81 -11.92 0.86
N SER A 570 -36.70 -11.36 1.36
CA SER A 570 -35.34 -11.75 0.95
C SER A 570 -35.04 -13.19 1.32
N VAL A 571 -35.47 -13.65 2.50
CA VAL A 571 -35.36 -15.05 2.91
C VAL A 571 -36.19 -15.96 2.00
N ALA A 572 -37.41 -15.55 1.62
CA ALA A 572 -38.25 -16.32 0.72
C ALA A 572 -37.63 -16.47 -0.68
N LEU A 573 -37.00 -15.41 -1.20
CA LEU A 573 -36.25 -15.45 -2.47
C LEU A 573 -35.03 -16.38 -2.37
N MET A 574 -34.24 -16.24 -1.30
CA MET A 574 -33.08 -17.09 -1.04
C MET A 574 -33.47 -18.57 -0.90
N ARG A 575 -34.60 -18.85 -0.23
CA ARG A 575 -35.20 -20.20 -0.14
C ARG A 575 -35.63 -20.72 -1.51
N ALA A 576 -36.26 -19.89 -2.33
CA ALA A 576 -36.64 -20.26 -3.69
C ALA A 576 -35.40 -20.60 -4.55
N CYS A 577 -34.34 -19.80 -4.45
CA CYS A 577 -33.07 -20.08 -5.12
C CYS A 577 -32.44 -21.39 -4.62
N TYR A 578 -32.53 -21.67 -3.32
CA TYR A 578 -32.09 -22.94 -2.74
C TYR A 578 -32.86 -24.14 -3.30
N GLU A 579 -34.19 -24.07 -3.41
CA GLU A 579 -35.00 -25.16 -3.97
C GLU A 579 -34.77 -25.37 -5.47
N ILE A 580 -34.59 -24.29 -6.23
CA ILE A 580 -34.21 -24.35 -7.65
C ILE A 580 -32.83 -25.01 -7.80
N HIS A 581 -31.85 -24.59 -6.99
CA HIS A 581 -30.52 -25.19 -6.96
C HIS A 581 -30.57 -26.68 -6.62
N LEU A 582 -31.37 -27.06 -5.61
CA LEU A 582 -31.56 -28.45 -5.19
C LEU A 582 -32.23 -29.31 -6.28
N ASN A 583 -33.15 -28.72 -7.05
CA ASN A 583 -33.76 -29.38 -8.21
C ASN A 583 -32.79 -29.52 -9.39
N ARG A 584 -31.91 -28.53 -9.63
CA ARG A 584 -30.83 -28.61 -10.63
C ARG A 584 -29.83 -29.71 -10.27
N PHE A 585 -29.44 -29.78 -9.00
CA PHE A 585 -28.59 -30.84 -8.46
C PHE A 585 -29.19 -32.23 -8.72
N LYS A 586 -30.48 -32.41 -8.38
CA LYS A 586 -31.21 -33.68 -8.65
C LYS A 586 -31.30 -34.04 -10.14
N LYS A 587 -31.32 -33.04 -11.03
CA LYS A 587 -31.40 -33.22 -12.49
C LYS A 587 -30.03 -33.27 -13.19
N ASN A 588 -28.92 -33.18 -12.46
CA ASN A 588 -27.55 -33.10 -13.02
C ASN A 588 -27.35 -31.93 -14.00
N THR A 589 -28.06 -30.82 -13.77
CA THR A 589 -27.97 -29.60 -14.60
C THR A 589 -27.44 -28.44 -13.76
N GLU A 590 -26.28 -28.64 -13.13
CA GLU A 590 -25.63 -27.59 -12.33
C GLU A 590 -25.15 -26.44 -13.21
N ARG A 591 -25.32 -25.21 -12.71
CA ARG A 591 -24.88 -23.98 -13.35
C ARG A 591 -24.47 -22.99 -12.28
N ILE A 592 -23.30 -22.39 -12.44
CA ILE A 592 -22.82 -21.31 -11.60
C ILE A 592 -23.49 -20.02 -12.07
N ASP A 593 -24.46 -19.52 -11.31
CA ASP A 593 -25.19 -18.28 -11.54
C ASP A 593 -25.68 -17.69 -10.20
N ASN A 594 -26.33 -16.53 -10.25
CA ASN A 594 -26.81 -15.84 -9.04
C ASN A 594 -27.76 -16.69 -8.17
N ILE A 595 -28.37 -17.75 -8.72
CA ILE A 595 -29.23 -18.68 -7.98
C ILE A 595 -28.39 -19.59 -7.07
N ASP A 596 -27.23 -20.05 -7.56
CA ASP A 596 -26.27 -20.81 -6.77
C ASP A 596 -25.73 -19.97 -5.60
N GLU A 597 -25.30 -18.74 -5.87
CA GLU A 597 -24.79 -17.82 -4.83
C GLU A 597 -25.84 -17.54 -3.75
N LEU A 598 -27.08 -17.22 -4.12
CA LEU A 598 -28.17 -16.98 -3.16
C LEU A 598 -28.59 -18.24 -2.40
N SER A 599 -28.44 -19.43 -3.01
CA SER A 599 -28.68 -20.71 -2.32
C SER A 599 -27.65 -20.96 -1.22
N ILE A 600 -26.38 -20.64 -1.47
CA ILE A 600 -25.29 -20.79 -0.51
C ILE A 600 -25.49 -19.81 0.65
N VAL A 601 -25.93 -18.59 0.36
CA VAL A 601 -26.26 -17.60 1.39
C VAL A 601 -27.41 -18.09 2.28
N TYR A 602 -28.48 -18.67 1.71
CA TYR A 602 -29.58 -19.26 2.49
C TYR A 602 -29.10 -20.38 3.42
N GLN A 603 -28.32 -21.33 2.89
CA GLN A 603 -27.78 -22.44 3.68
C GLN A 603 -26.87 -21.96 4.81
N SER A 604 -25.99 -21.01 4.50
CA SER A 604 -25.05 -20.43 5.46
C SER A 604 -25.77 -19.68 6.57
N LEU A 605 -26.86 -18.99 6.23
CA LEU A 605 -27.71 -18.29 7.18
C LEU A 605 -28.42 -19.26 8.15
N ILE A 606 -28.97 -20.36 7.65
CA ILE A 606 -29.57 -21.41 8.48
C ILE A 606 -28.54 -22.09 9.37
N ALA A 607 -27.38 -22.45 8.81
CA ALA A 607 -26.29 -23.07 9.55
C ALA A 607 -25.80 -22.15 10.69
N TYR A 608 -25.60 -20.86 10.40
CA TYR A 608 -25.20 -19.88 11.38
C TYR A 608 -26.20 -19.76 12.54
N LEU A 609 -27.50 -19.77 12.26
CA LEU A 609 -28.55 -19.68 13.29
C LEU A 609 -28.70 -20.94 14.13
N ASN A 610 -28.45 -22.11 13.55
CA ASN A 610 -28.41 -23.36 14.31
C ASN A 610 -27.27 -23.34 15.35
N GLU A 611 -26.14 -22.71 15.00
CA GLU A 611 -25.00 -22.54 15.90
C GLU A 611 -25.15 -21.34 16.85
N ASN A 612 -25.82 -20.27 16.41
CA ASN A 612 -25.96 -18.99 17.11
C ASN A 612 -27.43 -18.54 17.12
N PRO A 613 -28.27 -19.09 18.02
CA PRO A 613 -29.70 -18.85 18.00
C PRO A 613 -30.05 -17.40 18.35
N ASP A 614 -30.43 -16.62 17.33
CA ASP A 614 -31.02 -15.29 17.49
C ASP A 614 -32.55 -15.37 17.27
N ARG A 615 -33.32 -14.94 18.28
CA ARG A 615 -34.78 -15.04 18.29
C ARG A 615 -35.45 -14.12 17.27
N GLN A 616 -34.89 -12.95 17.00
CA GLN A 616 -35.44 -11.98 16.07
C GLN A 616 -35.18 -12.41 14.63
N LEU A 617 -33.96 -12.87 14.34
CA LEU A 617 -33.56 -13.38 13.04
C LEU A 617 -34.23 -14.71 12.72
N SER A 618 -34.37 -15.62 13.70
CA SER A 618 -35.14 -16.87 13.54
C SER A 618 -36.61 -16.62 13.20
N ARG A 619 -37.25 -15.63 13.84
CA ARG A 619 -38.62 -15.22 13.49
C ARG A 619 -38.72 -14.63 12.10
N CYS A 620 -37.68 -13.92 11.66
CA CYS A 620 -37.62 -13.36 10.32
C CYS A 620 -37.54 -14.46 9.27
N ILE A 621 -36.68 -15.46 9.49
CA ILE A 621 -36.56 -16.62 8.61
C ILE A 621 -37.83 -17.44 8.58
N GLN A 622 -38.43 -17.76 9.74
CA GLN A 622 -39.70 -18.48 9.79
C GLN A 622 -40.83 -17.75 9.04
N LYS A 623 -40.85 -16.41 9.09
CA LYS A 623 -41.78 -15.62 8.30
C LYS A 623 -41.47 -15.71 6.81
N GLY A 624 -40.20 -15.69 6.41
CA GLY A 624 -39.79 -15.82 5.01
C GLY A 624 -40.03 -17.20 4.44
N ASP A 625 -39.75 -18.24 5.21
CA ASP A 625 -40.05 -19.62 4.88
C ASP A 625 -41.56 -19.82 4.68
N ARG A 626 -42.40 -19.28 5.58
CA ARG A 626 -43.86 -19.28 5.39
C ARG A 626 -44.29 -18.45 4.18
N LEU A 627 -43.61 -17.34 3.89
CA LEU A 627 -43.92 -16.49 2.75
C LEU A 627 -43.60 -17.19 1.42
N TYR A 628 -42.51 -17.98 1.38
CA TYR A 628 -42.21 -18.91 0.30
C TYR A 628 -43.33 -19.95 0.16
N GLU A 629 -43.70 -20.64 1.24
CA GLU A 629 -44.76 -21.67 1.22
C GLU A 629 -46.12 -21.11 0.75
N CYS A 630 -46.53 -19.93 1.24
CA CYS A 630 -47.80 -19.31 0.90
C CYS A 630 -47.92 -18.77 -0.53
N LYS A 631 -46.81 -18.52 -1.24
CA LYS A 631 -46.80 -17.95 -2.61
C LYS A 631 -46.57 -19.00 -3.71
N THR A 632 -46.51 -20.28 -3.38
CA THR A 632 -46.24 -21.34 -4.37
C THR A 632 -47.48 -21.70 -5.19
N ASN A 633 -47.57 -21.11 -6.38
CA ASN A 633 -48.07 -21.83 -7.55
C ASN A 633 -47.55 -21.35 -8.92
N ASN A 634 -46.62 -20.39 -9.02
CA ASN A 634 -46.19 -19.93 -10.35
C ASN A 634 -44.82 -19.21 -10.43
N TYR A 635 -43.74 -19.80 -9.91
CA TYR A 635 -42.39 -19.20 -10.05
C TYR A 635 -41.63 -19.63 -11.32
N ASP A 636 -42.20 -20.51 -12.15
CA ASP A 636 -41.68 -20.77 -13.50
C ASP A 636 -41.93 -19.58 -14.47
N GLU A 637 -42.76 -18.60 -14.09
CA GLU A 637 -43.08 -17.40 -14.89
C GLU A 637 -42.49 -16.09 -14.37
N VAL A 638 -41.70 -16.09 -13.28
CA VAL A 638 -40.96 -14.89 -12.89
C VAL A 638 -39.76 -14.74 -13.82
N ASN A 639 -40.03 -14.07 -14.94
CA ASN A 639 -39.06 -13.53 -15.88
C ASN A 639 -37.95 -12.80 -15.10
N LEU A 640 -36.87 -13.51 -14.80
CA LEU A 640 -35.55 -12.95 -14.57
C LEU A 640 -35.06 -12.33 -15.88
N ASN A 641 -35.67 -11.19 -16.25
CA ASN A 641 -35.10 -10.25 -17.21
C ASN A 641 -33.93 -9.54 -16.52
N ILE A 642 -32.89 -10.32 -16.22
CA ILE A 642 -31.52 -9.82 -16.15
C ILE A 642 -31.14 -9.65 -17.62
N THR A 643 -31.13 -8.39 -18.06
CA THR A 643 -30.73 -7.94 -19.39
C THR A 643 -29.48 -8.68 -19.87
N ARG A 644 -29.71 -9.65 -20.76
CA ARG A 644 -28.74 -10.01 -21.80
C ARG A 644 -28.70 -8.84 -22.78
N GLU A 645 -27.84 -7.86 -22.52
CA GLU A 645 -27.39 -7.02 -23.63
C GLU A 645 -26.53 -7.89 -24.54
N LYS A 646 -27.06 -8.06 -25.75
CA LYS A 646 -26.42 -8.71 -26.89
C LYS A 646 -25.09 -8.03 -27.17
N ILE A 647 -24.00 -8.79 -27.00
CA ILE A 647 -22.84 -8.62 -27.86
C ILE A 647 -23.16 -9.49 -29.08
N ASP A 648 -23.64 -8.85 -30.16
CA ASP A 648 -23.43 -9.27 -31.55
C ASP A 648 -23.73 -8.07 -32.46
N GLY A 649 -22.72 -7.72 -33.26
CA GLY A 649 -22.57 -6.40 -33.89
C GLY A 649 -23.16 -6.21 -35.29
N SER A 650 -22.99 -4.98 -35.79
CA SER A 650 -22.97 -4.60 -37.21
C SER A 650 -22.63 -3.11 -37.36
N ASN A 651 -21.32 -2.79 -37.41
CA ASN A 651 -20.61 -1.99 -38.43
C ASN A 651 -19.24 -1.54 -37.91
#